data_AF-C0NXG2-F1
#
_entry.id   AF-C0NXG2-F1
#
_cell.length_a   1.000
_cell.length_b   1.000
_cell.length_c   1.000
_cell.angle_alpha   90.00
_cell.angle_beta   90.00
_cell.angle_gamma   90.00
#
_symmetry.space_group_name_H-M   'P 1'
#
loop_
_entity.id
_entity.type
_entity.pdbx_description
1 polymer ?
#
loop_
_entity_poly.entity_id
_entity_poly.type
_entity_poly.pdbx_seq_one_letter_code
_entity_poly.pdbx_strand_id
1 'polypeptide(L)'
;MAGTNYKPPEYLSKRPYEYYAITGIKAGTVPDQKKAPIRQEIDEWSNNKANADQVDLFVMAWRNLMNTSPRERGSFFQVAGIHGQPYVPYDEPDTDLADIKDKGYCTHNNILFPIWHRPYLALLEQLLYENMISDIIPKFPKDKQAGLKEAADSWRLPFWDWAINHRVPTLAKYPTTTIPTPNGKRERVENPLYQFKMSTNEPFLSEGFGPCIGTSRSPDIEDSQNPESETWKNGVVNNNQVGIALKSPGWMGDGKYGAASEMVYRLLTHPLDYPSFATTFRAKGQDDISKDINLEYIHNNVHGWVGGNYTGHMSEIPVATFDPLFWLHHCNIDRMWAIWQALNPDKWFETADKNTFFQEAIGLADTITPQTKLRPFHTDTKGTCWTPEGARDVLNFGYTYPELQTWDAKYNAGGAYNRDLHVTDIRKIINEKYGASRTELLKNPALGDKTDDGVKSNDFAFSVRYKKYALGGNPFTIKIYLAPGDGKPRTPESDYVTEVYNFSFPSIVDGKEVCSNCTSVEATDSKATSYLSITYVLVQCVKRGILASLDEATVTKFLQKNLYWRLYQRGRELGRFEMEKIELEVLGSFNTAQHHKDATILSGFKGFRDIPSLAGGPDGALDPKLKKKPAPPPTNPPAPPSAGLHLNSSLDLKSDLTADGVIILDSTSVDLNQIQTDTIDNTQVTFKNGNDTLFLISFRRAEGQIVFNTNLGGKWGPEERVSLDGKLKHPQAAIMVHDQGEGFEVSIDFVHVAWFKKRDPRPIKTLRYGTNKNQKPVLADVLKVSVYPSMQKVFTR
;
A
#
# COMPACT_ATOMS: atom_id res chain seq x y z
N MET A 1 -1.06 16.48 -14.87
CA MET A 1 -2.17 15.96 -15.70
C MET A 1 -2.12 16.30 -17.21
N ALA A 2 -0.95 16.51 -17.83
CA ALA A 2 -0.85 16.46 -19.30
C ALA A 2 -0.69 14.98 -19.72
N GLY A 3 -1.80 14.23 -19.74
CA GLY A 3 -1.77 12.80 -20.09
C GLY A 3 -3.04 12.00 -19.80
N THR A 4 -3.97 12.50 -18.98
CA THR A 4 -5.21 11.78 -18.67
C THR A 4 -6.40 12.41 -19.39
N ASN A 5 -7.16 11.61 -20.14
CA ASN A 5 -8.46 11.99 -20.71
C ASN A 5 -9.58 12.07 -19.65
N TYR A 6 -9.23 12.13 -18.36
CA TYR A 6 -10.21 12.13 -17.28
C TYR A 6 -10.98 13.45 -17.26
N LYS A 7 -12.27 13.39 -17.60
CA LYS A 7 -13.18 14.54 -17.54
C LYS A 7 -13.57 14.80 -16.09
N PRO A 8 -13.59 16.07 -15.63
CA PRO A 8 -14.07 16.41 -14.30
C PRO A 8 -15.46 15.80 -14.02
N PRO A 9 -15.73 15.39 -12.77
CA PRO A 9 -17.05 14.89 -12.38
C PRO A 9 -18.13 15.94 -12.64
N GLU A 10 -19.29 15.50 -13.14
CA GLU A 10 -20.36 16.42 -13.53
C GLU A 10 -20.93 17.18 -12.33
N TYR A 11 -20.94 16.55 -11.15
CA TYR A 11 -21.56 17.12 -9.96
C TYR A 11 -20.89 18.42 -9.50
N LEU A 12 -19.56 18.53 -9.61
CA LEU A 12 -18.80 19.73 -9.20
C LEU A 12 -19.22 20.99 -9.97
N SER A 13 -19.77 20.83 -11.18
CA SER A 13 -20.24 21.94 -12.03
C SER A 13 -21.67 22.42 -11.73
N LYS A 14 -22.44 21.71 -10.88
CA LYS A 14 -23.85 22.05 -10.60
C LYS A 14 -23.96 23.37 -9.82
N ARG A 15 -24.94 24.21 -10.17
CA ARG A 15 -25.25 25.48 -9.49
C ARG A 15 -26.78 25.71 -9.40
N PRO A 16 -27.34 26.13 -8.24
CA PRO A 16 -26.68 26.21 -6.93
C PRO A 16 -26.16 24.83 -6.50
N TYR A 17 -25.06 24.81 -5.75
CA TYR A 17 -24.44 23.56 -5.31
C TYR A 17 -25.04 23.11 -3.99
N GLU A 18 -25.44 21.84 -3.90
CA GLU A 18 -25.86 21.20 -2.65
C GLU A 18 -24.85 20.14 -2.25
N TYR A 19 -24.23 20.32 -1.09
CA TYR A 19 -23.31 19.35 -0.50
C TYR A 19 -24.03 18.06 -0.13
N TYR A 20 -23.31 16.95 -0.16
CA TYR A 20 -23.83 15.66 0.27
C TYR A 20 -23.79 15.56 1.80
N ALA A 21 -24.96 15.54 2.43
CA ALA A 21 -25.08 15.40 3.87
C ALA A 21 -24.86 13.94 4.31
N ILE A 22 -23.72 13.67 4.96
CA ILE A 22 -23.40 12.38 5.57
C ILE A 22 -24.01 12.37 6.96
N THR A 23 -25.22 11.84 7.06
CA THR A 23 -25.97 11.74 8.32
C THR A 23 -25.89 10.34 8.93
N GLY A 24 -25.42 9.36 8.16
CA GLY A 24 -25.54 7.94 8.49
C GLY A 24 -26.98 7.44 8.40
N ILE A 25 -27.20 6.15 8.66
CA ILE A 25 -28.53 5.54 8.52
C ILE A 25 -29.31 5.74 9.83
N LYS A 26 -30.33 6.59 9.81
CA LYS A 26 -31.19 6.82 10.98
C LYS A 26 -32.29 5.76 11.15
N ALA A 27 -32.64 5.06 10.08
CA ALA A 27 -33.61 3.97 10.14
C ALA A 27 -33.16 2.87 11.12
N GLY A 28 -34.10 2.33 11.88
CA GLY A 28 -33.83 1.33 12.92
C GLY A 28 -33.18 1.86 14.22
N THR A 29 -32.84 3.15 14.30
CA THR A 29 -32.27 3.74 15.53
C THR A 29 -33.36 4.15 16.52
N VAL A 30 -33.05 4.10 17.81
CA VAL A 30 -33.87 4.65 18.90
C VAL A 30 -32.96 5.53 19.76
N PRO A 31 -32.82 6.83 19.41
CA PRO A 31 -31.84 7.72 20.03
C PRO A 31 -31.94 7.82 21.55
N ASP A 32 -33.16 7.89 22.10
CA ASP A 32 -33.41 7.98 23.54
C ASP A 32 -32.91 6.74 24.30
N GLN A 33 -32.79 5.60 23.62
CA GLN A 33 -32.25 4.34 24.17
C GLN A 33 -30.79 4.11 23.78
N LYS A 34 -30.16 5.05 23.06
CA LYS A 34 -28.84 4.87 22.42
C LYS A 34 -28.75 3.60 21.58
N LYS A 35 -29.87 3.17 21.00
CA LYS A 35 -29.99 1.92 20.25
C LYS A 35 -29.81 2.17 18.76
N ALA A 36 -28.99 1.35 18.14
CA ALA A 36 -28.74 1.37 16.70
C ALA A 36 -28.55 -0.06 16.16
N PRO A 37 -28.84 -0.32 14.88
CA PRO A 37 -28.45 -1.56 14.23
C PRO A 37 -26.92 -1.77 14.26
N ILE A 38 -26.51 -3.04 14.16
CA ILE A 38 -25.15 -3.49 14.49
C ILE A 38 -24.39 -3.79 13.20
N ARG A 39 -23.17 -3.25 13.06
CA ARG A 39 -22.18 -3.75 12.10
C ARG A 39 -21.68 -5.11 12.59
N GLN A 40 -21.99 -6.18 11.86
CA GLN A 40 -21.75 -7.55 12.28
C GLN A 40 -20.50 -8.13 11.59
N GLU A 41 -19.93 -9.20 12.16
CA GLU A 41 -18.84 -9.93 11.49
C GLU A 41 -19.40 -10.56 10.20
N ILE A 42 -18.73 -10.34 9.08
CA ILE A 42 -19.30 -10.62 7.75
C ILE A 42 -19.68 -12.09 7.51
N ASP A 43 -18.88 -13.05 7.96
CA ASP A 43 -19.16 -14.48 7.78
C ASP A 43 -20.27 -14.91 8.76
N GLU A 44 -20.26 -14.46 10.01
CA GLU A 44 -21.35 -14.73 10.97
C GLU A 44 -22.69 -14.14 10.49
N TRP A 45 -22.66 -12.89 10.04
CA TRP A 45 -23.82 -12.16 9.52
C TRP A 45 -24.40 -12.82 8.28
N SER A 46 -23.55 -13.13 7.30
CA SER A 46 -24.00 -13.63 6.00
C SER A 46 -24.44 -15.09 6.02
N ASN A 47 -23.91 -15.89 6.94
CA ASN A 47 -24.35 -17.28 7.13
C ASN A 47 -25.61 -17.40 7.98
N ASN A 48 -26.02 -16.35 8.68
CA ASN A 48 -27.29 -16.33 9.42
C ASN A 48 -28.47 -16.16 8.45
N LYS A 49 -29.30 -17.21 8.33
CA LYS A 49 -30.49 -17.22 7.45
C LYS A 49 -31.49 -16.10 7.75
N ALA A 50 -31.54 -15.58 8.98
CA ALA A 50 -32.39 -14.44 9.32
C ALA A 50 -31.97 -13.15 8.60
N ASN A 51 -30.72 -13.06 8.15
CA ASN A 51 -30.17 -11.90 7.45
C ASN A 51 -30.19 -12.07 5.92
N ALA A 52 -30.84 -13.11 5.36
CA ALA A 52 -30.77 -13.43 3.93
C ALA A 52 -31.16 -12.24 3.04
N ASP A 53 -32.24 -11.53 3.38
CA ASP A 53 -32.69 -10.34 2.64
C ASP A 53 -31.69 -9.18 2.78
N GLN A 54 -31.05 -9.01 3.94
CA GLN A 54 -29.99 -8.00 4.12
C GLN A 54 -28.78 -8.30 3.22
N VAL A 55 -28.37 -9.57 3.16
CA VAL A 55 -27.25 -10.02 2.32
C VAL A 55 -27.55 -9.78 0.84
N ASP A 56 -28.76 -10.14 0.40
CA ASP A 56 -29.19 -9.94 -0.98
C ASP A 56 -29.21 -8.44 -1.35
N LEU A 57 -29.79 -7.60 -0.49
CA LEU A 57 -29.82 -6.15 -0.66
C LEU A 57 -28.41 -5.54 -0.69
N PHE A 58 -27.53 -5.98 0.21
CA PHE A 58 -26.13 -5.53 0.26
C PHE A 58 -25.38 -5.83 -1.03
N VAL A 59 -25.46 -7.07 -1.54
CA VAL A 59 -24.78 -7.46 -2.79
C VAL A 59 -25.35 -6.70 -3.99
N MET A 60 -26.69 -6.54 -4.06
CA MET A 60 -27.33 -5.77 -5.13
C MET A 60 -26.93 -4.29 -5.09
N ALA A 61 -26.91 -3.68 -3.91
CA ALA A 61 -26.58 -2.27 -3.73
C ALA A 61 -25.12 -1.99 -4.08
N TRP A 62 -24.20 -2.83 -3.61
CA TRP A 62 -22.79 -2.72 -3.95
C TRP A 62 -22.56 -2.85 -5.46
N ARG A 63 -23.22 -3.83 -6.08
CA ARG A 63 -23.19 -4.01 -7.54
C ARG A 63 -23.70 -2.78 -8.26
N ASN A 64 -24.78 -2.14 -7.79
CA ASN A 64 -25.28 -0.92 -8.40
C ASN A 64 -24.27 0.21 -8.27
N LEU A 65 -23.71 0.48 -7.09
CA LEU A 65 -22.72 1.56 -6.90
C LEU A 65 -21.46 1.37 -7.76
N MET A 66 -21.01 0.13 -7.97
CA MET A 66 -19.90 -0.18 -8.88
C MET A 66 -20.23 0.05 -10.35
N ASN A 67 -21.50 -0.14 -10.74
CA ASN A 67 -21.97 0.07 -12.12
C ASN A 67 -22.45 1.50 -12.39
N THR A 68 -22.70 2.31 -11.35
CA THR A 68 -22.99 3.73 -11.48
C THR A 68 -21.87 4.44 -12.24
N SER A 69 -22.22 5.40 -13.09
CA SER A 69 -21.25 6.14 -13.89
C SER A 69 -20.15 6.73 -13.00
N PRO A 70 -18.86 6.58 -13.36
CA PRO A 70 -17.75 7.11 -12.57
C PRO A 70 -17.76 8.65 -12.49
N ARG A 71 -18.64 9.34 -13.23
CA ARG A 71 -18.81 10.79 -13.20
C ARG A 71 -19.85 11.26 -12.17
N GLU A 72 -20.58 10.34 -11.56
CA GLU A 72 -21.60 10.62 -10.54
C GLU A 72 -21.02 10.58 -9.13
N ARG A 73 -21.43 11.56 -8.29
CA ARG A 73 -20.95 11.74 -6.90
C ARG A 73 -21.05 10.46 -6.07
N GLY A 74 -22.18 9.76 -6.17
CA GLY A 74 -22.45 8.55 -5.40
C GLY A 74 -21.89 7.26 -6.00
N SER A 75 -21.11 7.31 -7.09
CA SER A 75 -20.49 6.10 -7.64
C SER A 75 -19.41 5.56 -6.72
N PHE A 76 -19.23 4.23 -6.72
CA PHE A 76 -18.15 3.60 -5.95
C PHE A 76 -16.78 4.17 -6.36
N PHE A 77 -16.59 4.49 -7.65
CA PHE A 77 -15.35 5.08 -8.16
C PHE A 77 -15.05 6.45 -7.50
N GLN A 78 -16.03 7.37 -7.45
CA GLN A 78 -15.83 8.67 -6.82
C GLN A 78 -15.60 8.54 -5.31
N VAL A 79 -16.37 7.66 -4.65
CA VAL A 79 -16.24 7.43 -3.20
C VAL A 79 -14.88 6.82 -2.86
N ALA A 80 -14.47 5.75 -3.55
CA ALA A 80 -13.16 5.14 -3.35
C ALA A 80 -12.00 6.12 -3.63
N GLY A 81 -12.19 7.02 -4.61
CA GLY A 81 -11.19 8.01 -4.99
C GLY A 81 -10.93 9.11 -3.97
N ILE A 82 -11.80 9.32 -2.97
CA ILE A 82 -11.58 10.31 -1.89
C ILE A 82 -10.23 10.09 -1.19
N HIS A 83 -9.88 8.82 -0.99
CA HIS A 83 -8.66 8.46 -0.27
C HIS A 83 -7.38 8.83 -1.02
N GLY A 84 -7.39 8.81 -2.35
CA GLY A 84 -6.18 8.92 -3.18
C GLY A 84 -6.48 9.25 -4.63
N GLN A 85 -6.01 8.41 -5.56
CA GLN A 85 -6.25 8.61 -6.98
C GLN A 85 -7.76 8.51 -7.28
N PRO A 86 -8.31 9.34 -8.20
CA PRO A 86 -7.58 10.15 -9.18
C PRO A 86 -7.20 11.59 -8.73
N TYR A 87 -7.18 11.90 -7.43
CA TYR A 87 -6.85 13.23 -6.89
C TYR A 87 -7.77 14.35 -7.38
N VAL A 88 -9.07 14.10 -7.29
CA VAL A 88 -10.14 15.02 -7.67
C VAL A 88 -10.89 15.45 -6.40
N PRO A 89 -11.29 16.74 -6.26
CA PRO A 89 -12.11 17.14 -5.13
C PRO A 89 -13.37 16.31 -5.07
N TYR A 90 -13.68 15.78 -3.90
CA TYR A 90 -14.96 15.15 -3.67
C TYR A 90 -15.86 16.12 -2.93
N ASP A 91 -17.03 16.39 -3.48
CA ASP A 91 -18.06 17.25 -2.89
C ASP A 91 -17.60 18.66 -2.44
N GLU A 92 -16.52 19.19 -3.03
CA GLU A 92 -15.97 20.51 -2.70
C GLU A 92 -15.77 21.35 -3.98
N PRO A 93 -16.84 21.97 -4.52
CA PRO A 93 -16.86 22.59 -5.86
C PRO A 93 -15.96 23.82 -6.00
N ASP A 94 -15.51 24.40 -4.89
CA ASP A 94 -14.66 25.60 -4.85
C ASP A 94 -13.17 25.26 -4.62
N THR A 95 -12.82 23.97 -4.49
CA THR A 95 -11.40 23.55 -4.39
C THR A 95 -10.79 23.47 -5.78
N ASP A 96 -9.78 24.30 -6.07
CA ASP A 96 -9.07 24.28 -7.34
C ASP A 96 -8.20 23.02 -7.48
N LEU A 97 -8.24 22.38 -8.65
CA LEU A 97 -7.35 21.28 -9.01
C LEU A 97 -5.87 21.65 -8.92
N ALA A 98 -5.54 22.92 -9.19
CA ALA A 98 -4.17 23.43 -9.07
C ALA A 98 -3.70 23.45 -7.60
N ASP A 99 -4.61 23.68 -6.65
CA ASP A 99 -4.29 23.73 -5.22
C ASP A 99 -4.13 22.34 -4.61
N ILE A 100 -4.75 21.32 -5.21
CA ILE A 100 -4.67 19.93 -4.74
C ILE A 100 -3.28 19.34 -4.92
N LYS A 101 -2.55 19.71 -5.98
CA LYS A 101 -1.18 19.23 -6.26
C LYS A 101 -1.03 17.69 -6.16
N ASP A 102 -1.95 16.93 -6.76
CA ASP A 102 -1.95 15.46 -6.76
C ASP A 102 -2.04 14.82 -5.35
N LYS A 103 -2.70 15.50 -4.40
CA LYS A 103 -2.93 15.01 -3.02
C LYS A 103 -4.31 14.36 -2.84
N GLY A 104 -4.38 13.36 -1.96
CA GLY A 104 -5.64 12.75 -1.50
C GLY A 104 -6.11 13.32 -0.16
N TYR A 105 -7.28 12.90 0.31
CA TYR A 105 -7.82 13.35 1.60
C TYR A 105 -7.42 12.48 2.79
N CYS A 106 -6.95 11.24 2.58
CA CYS A 106 -6.72 10.30 3.67
C CYS A 106 -5.62 10.75 4.64
N THR A 107 -5.73 10.35 5.90
CA THR A 107 -4.82 10.75 6.99
C THR A 107 -3.98 9.58 7.50
N HIS A 108 -2.80 9.33 6.93
CA HIS A 108 -1.84 8.36 7.49
C HIS A 108 -0.72 9.02 8.29
N ASN A 109 -0.17 8.33 9.28
CA ASN A 109 0.89 8.82 10.17
C ASN A 109 0.49 10.11 10.90
N ASN A 110 -0.81 10.21 11.25
CA ASN A 110 -1.42 11.36 11.89
C ASN A 110 -2.48 10.89 12.91
N ILE A 111 -2.67 11.67 13.97
CA ILE A 111 -3.65 11.39 15.04
C ILE A 111 -5.11 11.30 14.54
N LEU A 112 -5.41 11.91 13.39
CA LEU A 112 -6.72 11.87 12.74
C LEU A 112 -6.97 10.54 12.01
N PHE A 113 -5.98 9.65 11.88
CA PHE A 113 -6.11 8.40 11.11
C PHE A 113 -7.38 7.60 11.44
N PRO A 114 -7.66 7.22 12.70
CA PRO A 114 -8.84 6.40 12.99
C PRO A 114 -10.15 7.18 12.74
N ILE A 115 -10.17 8.45 13.16
CA ILE A 115 -11.39 9.26 13.17
C ILE A 115 -11.78 9.80 11.79
N TRP A 116 -10.83 10.03 10.89
CA TRP A 116 -11.11 10.44 9.52
C TRP A 116 -11.79 9.32 8.71
N HIS A 117 -11.40 8.07 8.93
CA HIS A 117 -11.99 6.92 8.23
C HIS A 117 -13.44 6.63 8.68
N ARG A 118 -13.88 7.11 9.84
CA ARG A 118 -15.24 6.87 10.32
C ARG A 118 -16.35 7.50 9.46
N PRO A 119 -16.39 8.82 9.20
CA PRO A 119 -17.35 9.41 8.27
C PRO A 119 -17.16 8.89 6.84
N TYR A 120 -15.95 8.46 6.48
CA TYR A 120 -15.69 7.82 5.19
C TYR A 120 -16.44 6.49 5.04
N LEU A 121 -16.37 5.62 6.05
CA LEU A 121 -17.18 4.39 6.10
C LEU A 121 -18.68 4.69 6.13
N ALA A 122 -19.09 5.72 6.89
CA ALA A 122 -20.49 6.11 6.98
C ALA A 122 -21.06 6.62 5.64
N LEU A 123 -20.24 7.28 4.81
CA LEU A 123 -20.62 7.70 3.46
C LEU A 123 -20.96 6.49 2.58
N LEU A 124 -20.09 5.49 2.49
CA LEU A 124 -20.36 4.29 1.69
C LEU A 124 -21.58 3.53 2.24
N GLU A 125 -21.64 3.36 3.55
CA GLU A 125 -22.76 2.68 4.22
C GLU A 125 -24.10 3.37 3.92
N GLN A 126 -24.14 4.70 4.00
CA GLN A 126 -25.33 5.49 3.67
C GLN A 126 -25.72 5.34 2.19
N LEU A 127 -24.76 5.45 1.25
CA LEU A 127 -25.02 5.31 -0.18
C LEU A 127 -25.56 3.92 -0.55
N LEU A 128 -25.01 2.86 0.06
CA LEU A 128 -25.51 1.50 -0.12
C LEU A 128 -26.97 1.39 0.34
N TYR A 129 -27.29 1.91 1.52
CA TYR A 129 -28.66 1.90 2.03
C TYR A 129 -29.61 2.74 1.16
N GLU A 130 -29.22 3.95 0.75
CA GLU A 130 -30.02 4.79 -0.14
C GLU A 130 -30.33 4.07 -1.46
N ASN A 131 -29.35 3.35 -2.02
CA ASN A 131 -29.56 2.52 -3.22
C ASN A 131 -30.53 1.35 -2.97
N MET A 132 -30.47 0.70 -1.80
CA MET A 132 -31.45 -0.32 -1.41
C MET A 132 -32.88 0.24 -1.45
N ILE A 133 -33.09 1.41 -0.82
CA ILE A 133 -34.40 2.03 -0.65
C ILE A 133 -34.96 2.59 -1.97
N SER A 134 -34.15 3.33 -2.73
CA SER A 134 -34.62 4.09 -3.90
C SER A 134 -34.54 3.31 -5.20
N ASP A 135 -33.55 2.43 -5.37
CA ASP A 135 -33.25 1.83 -6.69
C ASP A 135 -33.52 0.33 -6.78
N ILE A 136 -33.50 -0.38 -5.64
CA ILE A 136 -33.65 -1.84 -5.61
C ILE A 136 -35.07 -2.23 -5.18
N ILE A 137 -35.46 -1.89 -3.95
CA ILE A 137 -36.74 -2.31 -3.35
C ILE A 137 -37.96 -1.94 -4.22
N PRO A 138 -38.07 -0.74 -4.82
CA PRO A 138 -39.23 -0.38 -5.63
C PRO A 138 -39.43 -1.24 -6.87
N LYS A 139 -38.38 -1.95 -7.34
CA LYS A 139 -38.47 -2.85 -8.49
C LYS A 139 -39.07 -4.21 -8.12
N PHE A 140 -39.08 -4.59 -6.84
CA PHE A 140 -39.68 -5.85 -6.38
C PHE A 140 -41.21 -5.75 -6.26
N PRO A 141 -41.94 -6.89 -6.31
CA PRO A 141 -43.39 -6.93 -6.09
C PRO A 141 -43.81 -6.25 -4.77
N LYS A 142 -44.93 -5.52 -4.80
CA LYS A 142 -45.39 -4.68 -3.67
C LYS A 142 -45.53 -5.44 -2.35
N ASP A 143 -45.93 -6.71 -2.38
CA ASP A 143 -46.07 -7.58 -1.21
C ASP A 143 -44.74 -7.96 -0.55
N LYS A 144 -43.60 -7.79 -1.25
CA LYS A 144 -42.25 -8.02 -0.72
C LYS A 144 -41.57 -6.76 -0.20
N GLN A 145 -42.01 -5.59 -0.66
CA GLN A 145 -41.31 -4.32 -0.40
C GLN A 145 -41.21 -3.99 1.10
N ALA A 146 -42.24 -4.30 1.90
CA ALA A 146 -42.24 -4.02 3.33
C ALA A 146 -41.16 -4.82 4.08
N GLY A 147 -41.05 -6.13 3.82
CA GLY A 147 -40.05 -6.99 4.45
C GLY A 147 -38.63 -6.64 4.01
N LEU A 148 -38.43 -6.35 2.71
CA LEU A 148 -37.13 -5.89 2.21
C LEU A 148 -36.73 -4.54 2.81
N LYS A 149 -37.69 -3.62 3.02
CA LYS A 149 -37.43 -2.35 3.69
C LYS A 149 -37.04 -2.55 5.15
N GLU A 150 -37.70 -3.44 5.87
CA GLU A 150 -37.33 -3.78 7.25
C GLU A 150 -35.90 -4.36 7.32
N ALA A 151 -35.53 -5.21 6.36
CA ALA A 151 -34.17 -5.72 6.22
C ALA A 151 -33.16 -4.58 5.94
N ALA A 152 -33.44 -3.67 5.01
CA ALA A 152 -32.58 -2.52 4.72
C ALA A 152 -32.41 -1.60 5.95
N ASP A 153 -33.50 -1.28 6.65
CA ASP A 153 -33.51 -0.38 7.81
C ASP A 153 -32.65 -0.92 8.97
N SER A 154 -32.57 -2.25 9.10
CA SER A 154 -31.81 -2.96 10.13
C SER A 154 -30.39 -3.39 9.69
N TRP A 155 -30.01 -3.17 8.43
CA TRP A 155 -28.69 -3.53 7.89
C TRP A 155 -27.63 -2.47 8.22
N ARG A 156 -26.39 -2.89 8.46
CA ARG A 156 -25.19 -2.03 8.53
C ARG A 156 -24.00 -2.72 7.88
N LEU A 157 -23.02 -1.95 7.42
CA LEU A 157 -21.81 -2.41 6.74
C LEU A 157 -21.05 -3.41 7.62
N PRO A 158 -20.85 -4.66 7.18
CA PRO A 158 -20.22 -5.67 8.03
C PRO A 158 -18.71 -5.44 8.16
N PHE A 159 -18.11 -5.96 9.23
CA PHE A 159 -16.66 -5.94 9.45
C PHE A 159 -16.04 -7.31 9.21
N TRP A 160 -14.76 -7.35 8.83
CA TRP A 160 -13.98 -8.58 8.72
C TRP A 160 -12.98 -8.68 9.87
N ASP A 161 -13.25 -9.59 10.82
CA ASP A 161 -12.34 -9.83 11.95
C ASP A 161 -11.18 -10.74 11.54
N TRP A 162 -10.28 -10.21 10.71
CA TRP A 162 -9.08 -10.89 10.21
C TRP A 162 -8.14 -11.37 11.32
N ALA A 163 -8.32 -10.93 12.57
CA ALA A 163 -7.55 -11.43 13.70
C ALA A 163 -8.01 -12.82 14.17
N ILE A 164 -9.25 -13.22 13.86
CA ILE A 164 -9.80 -14.55 14.18
C ILE A 164 -10.13 -15.35 12.91
N ASN A 165 -10.64 -14.69 11.88
CA ASN A 165 -10.95 -15.27 10.58
C ASN A 165 -9.82 -14.99 9.58
N HIS A 166 -8.79 -15.84 9.57
CA HIS A 166 -7.57 -15.71 8.76
C HIS A 166 -7.77 -16.12 7.29
N ARG A 167 -8.93 -15.80 6.72
CA ARG A 167 -9.29 -16.07 5.33
C ARG A 167 -10.10 -14.91 4.78
N VAL A 168 -10.08 -14.74 3.47
CA VAL A 168 -10.99 -13.81 2.79
C VAL A 168 -12.44 -14.22 3.10
N PRO A 169 -13.31 -13.27 3.47
CA PRO A 169 -14.72 -13.52 3.72
C PRO A 169 -15.42 -14.29 2.61
N THR A 170 -16.36 -15.15 2.96
CA THR A 170 -17.05 -16.05 2.03
C THR A 170 -17.75 -15.26 0.91
N LEU A 171 -18.39 -14.13 1.25
CA LEU A 171 -19.04 -13.24 0.30
C LEU A 171 -18.07 -12.58 -0.69
N ALA A 172 -16.79 -12.46 -0.38
CA ALA A 172 -15.75 -11.87 -1.24
C ALA A 172 -14.87 -12.93 -1.94
N LYS A 173 -15.18 -14.23 -1.76
CA LYS A 173 -14.29 -15.33 -2.15
C LYS A 173 -14.39 -15.71 -3.63
N TYR A 174 -15.59 -15.69 -4.20
CA TYR A 174 -15.87 -16.23 -5.54
C TYR A 174 -16.16 -15.13 -6.56
N PRO A 175 -15.73 -15.28 -7.83
CA PRO A 175 -15.87 -14.26 -8.87
C PRO A 175 -17.31 -13.99 -9.31
N THR A 176 -18.21 -14.96 -9.08
CA THR A 176 -19.63 -14.79 -9.36
C THR A 176 -20.46 -15.17 -8.14
N THR A 177 -21.63 -14.56 -8.02
CA THR A 177 -22.62 -14.84 -6.98
C THR A 177 -24.02 -14.90 -7.61
N THR A 178 -25.04 -15.19 -6.81
CA THR A 178 -26.44 -15.12 -7.27
C THR A 178 -27.22 -14.09 -6.47
N ILE A 179 -28.05 -13.31 -7.16
CA ILE A 179 -28.93 -12.30 -6.55
C ILE A 179 -30.39 -12.58 -6.91
N PRO A 180 -31.36 -12.20 -6.06
CA PRO A 180 -32.78 -12.30 -6.39
C PRO A 180 -33.15 -11.25 -7.44
N THR A 181 -34.16 -11.57 -8.25
CA THR A 181 -34.73 -10.68 -9.26
C THR A 181 -36.23 -10.44 -8.97
N PRO A 182 -36.81 -9.33 -9.45
CA PRO A 182 -38.24 -9.03 -9.25
C PRO A 182 -39.22 -10.11 -9.71
N ASN A 183 -38.82 -10.98 -10.64
CA ASN A 183 -39.68 -12.07 -11.15
C ASN A 183 -39.67 -13.32 -10.26
N GLY A 184 -39.00 -13.27 -9.10
CA GLY A 184 -38.92 -14.38 -8.14
C GLY A 184 -37.84 -15.42 -8.45
N LYS A 185 -37.04 -15.24 -9.52
CA LYS A 185 -35.87 -16.07 -9.81
C LYS A 185 -34.61 -15.48 -9.19
N ARG A 186 -33.57 -16.29 -9.08
CA ARG A 186 -32.20 -15.81 -8.83
C ARG A 186 -31.40 -15.87 -10.13
N GLU A 187 -30.58 -14.86 -10.37
CA GLU A 187 -29.67 -14.82 -11.52
C GLU A 187 -28.21 -14.82 -11.08
N ARG A 188 -27.32 -15.34 -11.92
CA ARG A 188 -25.87 -15.32 -11.66
C ARG A 188 -25.28 -14.02 -12.20
N VAL A 189 -24.52 -13.33 -11.37
CA VAL A 189 -23.86 -12.06 -11.69
C VAL A 189 -22.40 -12.09 -11.27
N GLU A 190 -21.58 -11.20 -11.85
CA GLU A 190 -20.26 -10.90 -11.30
C GLU A 190 -20.40 -10.43 -9.84
N ASN A 191 -19.53 -10.94 -8.98
CA ASN A 191 -19.57 -10.64 -7.56
C ASN A 191 -18.85 -9.32 -7.28
N PRO A 192 -19.56 -8.26 -6.88
CA PRO A 192 -18.93 -6.96 -6.63
C PRO A 192 -17.99 -6.97 -5.41
N LEU A 193 -18.11 -7.94 -4.51
CA LEU A 193 -17.21 -8.06 -3.35
C LEU A 193 -15.94 -8.85 -3.66
N TYR A 194 -15.87 -9.52 -4.81
CA TYR A 194 -14.68 -10.27 -5.21
C TYR A 194 -13.55 -9.36 -5.65
N GLN A 195 -13.87 -8.37 -6.50
CA GLN A 195 -12.92 -7.49 -7.17
C GLN A 195 -13.67 -6.25 -7.65
N PHE A 196 -13.05 -5.07 -7.59
CA PHE A 196 -13.57 -3.92 -8.33
C PHE A 196 -13.17 -4.01 -9.79
N LYS A 197 -14.10 -3.67 -10.68
CA LYS A 197 -13.86 -3.44 -12.10
C LYS A 197 -14.57 -2.17 -12.52
N MET A 198 -13.89 -1.37 -13.35
CA MET A 198 -14.46 -0.15 -13.90
C MET A 198 -15.60 -0.47 -14.86
N SER A 199 -16.77 0.10 -14.63
CA SER A 199 -17.99 -0.18 -15.40
C SER A 199 -17.88 0.19 -16.89
N THR A 200 -17.00 1.12 -17.23
CA THR A 200 -16.73 1.55 -18.61
C THR A 200 -15.73 0.66 -19.35
N ASN A 201 -15.08 -0.30 -18.67
CA ASN A 201 -13.88 -1.02 -19.15
C ASN A 201 -12.71 -0.10 -19.54
N GLU A 202 -12.72 1.15 -19.08
CA GLU A 202 -11.58 2.05 -19.20
C GLU A 202 -10.67 1.89 -17.98
N PRO A 203 -9.37 2.20 -18.10
CA PRO A 203 -8.49 2.26 -16.94
C PRO A 203 -9.03 3.20 -15.86
N PHE A 204 -9.06 2.74 -14.61
CA PHE A 204 -9.55 3.56 -13.48
C PHE A 204 -8.42 4.35 -12.79
N LEU A 205 -7.15 4.02 -13.08
CA LEU A 205 -5.97 4.63 -12.48
C LEU A 205 -5.13 5.39 -13.51
N SER A 206 -4.35 6.35 -13.02
CA SER A 206 -3.34 7.07 -13.79
C SER A 206 -1.93 6.49 -13.55
N GLU A 207 -0.90 7.19 -14.06
CA GLU A 207 0.54 6.87 -14.01
C GLU A 207 0.98 6.09 -12.75
N GLY A 208 1.82 5.06 -12.96
CA GLY A 208 2.43 4.23 -11.92
C GLY A 208 1.87 2.81 -11.77
N PHE A 209 0.59 2.60 -12.12
CA PHE A 209 -0.09 1.29 -11.97
C PHE A 209 -0.43 0.60 -13.29
N GLY A 210 -0.17 1.22 -14.45
CA GLY A 210 -0.61 0.68 -15.74
C GLY A 210 -2.11 0.87 -16.00
N PRO A 211 -2.61 0.47 -17.19
CA PRO A 211 -4.00 0.66 -17.60
C PRO A 211 -4.97 -0.36 -16.94
N CYS A 212 -4.92 -0.49 -15.61
CA CYS A 212 -5.77 -1.38 -14.85
C CYS A 212 -7.25 -1.01 -14.99
N ILE A 213 -8.07 -1.98 -15.35
CA ILE A 213 -9.54 -1.91 -15.37
C ILE A 213 -10.10 -2.54 -14.09
N GLY A 214 -9.38 -3.51 -13.49
CA GLY A 214 -9.76 -4.17 -12.24
C GLY A 214 -8.67 -4.19 -11.19
N THR A 215 -9.03 -4.45 -9.93
CA THR A 215 -8.07 -4.46 -8.82
C THR A 215 -7.30 -5.78 -8.69
N SER A 216 -6.00 -5.73 -8.41
CA SER A 216 -5.19 -6.91 -8.09
C SER A 216 -5.04 -7.13 -6.58
N ARG A 217 -5.26 -8.35 -6.11
CA ARG A 217 -5.13 -8.82 -4.71
C ARG A 217 -4.17 -10.00 -4.64
N SER A 218 -3.04 -9.82 -3.97
CA SER A 218 -1.96 -10.81 -3.87
C SER A 218 -1.52 -11.42 -5.21
N PRO A 219 -1.22 -10.59 -6.24
CA PRO A 219 -0.63 -11.09 -7.48
C PRO A 219 0.76 -11.69 -7.22
N ASP A 220 1.19 -12.60 -8.08
CA ASP A 220 2.60 -13.02 -8.06
C ASP A 220 3.48 -11.85 -8.55
N ILE A 221 4.77 -11.87 -8.22
CA ILE A 221 5.68 -10.75 -8.58
C ILE A 221 5.72 -10.60 -10.10
N GLU A 222 5.74 -11.72 -10.82
CA GLU A 222 5.76 -11.82 -12.28
C GLU A 222 4.56 -11.13 -12.93
N ASP A 223 3.36 -11.22 -12.34
CA ASP A 223 2.14 -10.58 -12.85
C ASP A 223 2.26 -9.05 -12.85
N SER A 224 2.95 -8.50 -11.84
CA SER A 224 3.13 -7.05 -11.67
C SER A 224 4.29 -6.45 -12.47
N GLN A 225 5.14 -7.28 -13.08
CA GLN A 225 6.31 -6.81 -13.83
C GLN A 225 5.95 -6.21 -15.19
N ASN A 226 4.88 -6.70 -15.83
CA ASN A 226 4.40 -6.17 -17.09
C ASN A 226 3.04 -5.47 -16.89
N PRO A 227 3.02 -4.14 -16.70
CA PRO A 227 1.78 -3.39 -16.54
C PRO A 227 0.87 -3.44 -17.78
N GLU A 228 1.40 -3.84 -18.94
CA GLU A 228 0.63 -3.98 -20.18
C GLU A 228 0.05 -5.38 -20.39
N SER A 229 0.33 -6.34 -19.49
CA SER A 229 -0.23 -7.69 -19.61
C SER A 229 -1.75 -7.69 -19.40
N GLU A 230 -2.46 -8.53 -20.15
CA GLU A 230 -3.92 -8.70 -19.99
C GLU A 230 -4.30 -9.15 -18.58
N THR A 231 -3.45 -9.98 -17.96
CA THR A 231 -3.60 -10.45 -16.58
C THR A 231 -3.57 -9.29 -15.59
N TRP A 232 -2.60 -8.37 -15.72
CA TRP A 232 -2.51 -7.20 -14.88
C TRP A 232 -3.65 -6.20 -15.14
N LYS A 233 -3.97 -5.93 -16.41
CA LYS A 233 -5.07 -5.03 -16.81
C LYS A 233 -6.42 -5.44 -16.22
N ASN A 234 -6.76 -6.73 -16.26
CA ASN A 234 -8.01 -7.25 -15.71
C ASN A 234 -7.97 -7.51 -14.20
N GLY A 235 -6.76 -7.52 -13.62
CA GLY A 235 -6.46 -7.75 -12.21
C GLY A 235 -6.42 -9.23 -11.82
N VAL A 236 -5.51 -9.55 -10.90
CA VAL A 236 -5.27 -10.90 -10.37
C VAL A 236 -5.82 -11.00 -8.96
N VAL A 237 -6.51 -12.09 -8.60
CA VAL A 237 -7.02 -12.30 -7.24
C VAL A 237 -6.58 -13.65 -6.69
N ASN A 238 -5.67 -13.64 -5.73
CA ASN A 238 -5.17 -14.84 -5.04
C ASN A 238 -5.60 -14.88 -3.57
N ASN A 239 -6.85 -15.26 -3.33
CA ASN A 239 -7.41 -15.33 -1.97
C ASN A 239 -6.71 -16.36 -1.06
N ASN A 240 -6.02 -17.36 -1.63
CA ASN A 240 -5.27 -18.34 -0.85
C ASN A 240 -4.02 -17.72 -0.21
N GLN A 241 -3.30 -16.87 -0.95
CA GLN A 241 -2.11 -16.17 -0.43
C GLN A 241 -2.47 -15.20 0.69
N VAL A 242 -3.59 -14.49 0.58
CA VAL A 242 -4.13 -13.68 1.68
C VAL A 242 -4.35 -14.52 2.94
N GLY A 243 -4.94 -15.71 2.79
CA GLY A 243 -5.17 -16.63 3.91
C GLY A 243 -3.88 -17.20 4.50
N ILE A 244 -2.83 -17.42 3.69
CA ILE A 244 -1.51 -17.83 4.18
C ILE A 244 -0.88 -16.70 5.00
N ALA A 245 -0.93 -15.46 4.50
CA ALA A 245 -0.33 -14.30 5.16
C ALA A 245 -0.99 -13.94 6.51
N LEU A 246 -2.30 -14.16 6.65
CA LEU A 246 -3.05 -13.87 7.88
C LEU A 246 -2.90 -14.94 8.97
N LYS A 247 -2.45 -16.14 8.62
CA LYS A 247 -2.23 -17.22 9.58
C LYS A 247 -0.93 -17.02 10.35
N SER A 248 -0.85 -17.66 11.51
CA SER A 248 0.42 -17.84 12.20
C SER A 248 1.40 -18.62 11.29
N PRO A 249 2.72 -18.34 11.36
CA PRO A 249 3.74 -19.12 10.68
C PRO A 249 3.52 -20.63 10.82
N GLY A 250 3.62 -21.36 9.69
CA GLY A 250 3.25 -22.78 9.64
C GLY A 250 4.01 -23.67 10.62
N TRP A 251 5.25 -23.31 10.97
CA TRP A 251 6.05 -24.05 11.96
C TRP A 251 5.47 -23.98 13.38
N MET A 252 4.61 -23.01 13.69
CA MET A 252 3.87 -22.95 14.96
C MET A 252 2.68 -23.92 15.01
N GLY A 253 2.26 -24.47 13.86
CA GLY A 253 1.17 -25.43 13.71
C GLY A 253 -0.20 -24.78 13.51
N ASP A 254 -1.21 -25.61 13.28
CA ASP A 254 -2.60 -25.14 13.12
C ASP A 254 -3.19 -24.76 14.48
N GLY A 255 -3.54 -23.49 14.65
CA GLY A 255 -4.17 -22.95 15.85
C GLY A 255 -5.27 -21.97 15.50
N LYS A 256 -6.13 -21.63 16.48
CA LYS A 256 -7.19 -20.64 16.30
C LYS A 256 -6.68 -19.19 16.20
N TYR A 257 -5.39 -18.95 16.44
CA TYR A 257 -4.77 -17.61 16.46
C TYR A 257 -3.93 -17.37 15.21
N GLY A 258 -4.18 -16.25 14.55
CA GLY A 258 -3.49 -15.83 13.34
C GLY A 258 -2.36 -14.85 13.63
N ALA A 259 -1.74 -14.34 12.57
CA ALA A 259 -0.60 -13.42 12.65
C ALA A 259 -0.89 -12.17 13.49
N ALA A 260 -2.17 -11.76 13.53
CA ALA A 260 -2.57 -10.50 14.10
C ALA A 260 -3.39 -10.61 15.39
N SER A 261 -3.72 -11.83 15.85
CA SER A 261 -4.51 -12.01 17.09
C SER A 261 -3.81 -11.38 18.30
N GLU A 262 -2.53 -11.68 18.48
CA GLU A 262 -1.75 -11.13 19.58
C GLU A 262 -1.56 -9.61 19.41
N MET A 263 -1.41 -9.09 18.18
CA MET A 263 -1.32 -7.65 17.92
C MET A 263 -2.57 -6.90 18.43
N VAL A 264 -3.76 -7.40 18.07
CA VAL A 264 -5.04 -6.85 18.54
C VAL A 264 -5.17 -6.98 20.05
N TYR A 265 -4.76 -8.12 20.61
CA TYR A 265 -4.76 -8.32 22.05
C TYR A 265 -3.93 -7.26 22.77
N ARG A 266 -2.71 -7.00 22.30
CA ARG A 266 -1.82 -6.00 22.90
C ARG A 266 -2.36 -4.58 22.75
N LEU A 267 -2.88 -4.23 21.58
CA LEU A 267 -3.50 -2.94 21.32
C LEU A 267 -4.64 -2.63 22.32
N LEU A 268 -5.50 -3.62 22.62
CA LEU A 268 -6.68 -3.43 23.46
C LEU A 268 -6.43 -3.65 24.97
N THR A 269 -5.24 -4.11 25.37
CA THR A 269 -4.90 -4.38 26.77
C THR A 269 -3.79 -3.50 27.34
N HIS A 270 -2.94 -2.93 26.49
CA HIS A 270 -1.89 -2.03 26.96
C HIS A 270 -2.46 -0.66 27.35
N PRO A 271 -1.91 -0.03 28.40
CA PRO A 271 -2.39 1.26 28.91
C PRO A 271 -1.90 2.42 28.03
N LEU A 272 -2.40 2.52 26.80
CA LEU A 272 -2.02 3.55 25.84
C LEU A 272 -2.80 4.86 26.04
N ASP A 273 -2.20 5.99 25.69
CA ASP A 273 -2.90 7.26 25.43
C ASP A 273 -3.43 7.29 23.97
N TYR A 274 -4.35 8.21 23.64
CA TYR A 274 -4.92 8.24 22.29
C TYR A 274 -3.87 8.52 21.19
N PRO A 275 -2.92 9.47 21.34
CA PRO A 275 -1.89 9.69 20.32
C PRO A 275 -1.06 8.43 20.04
N SER A 276 -0.63 7.70 21.08
CA SER A 276 0.13 6.45 20.91
C SER A 276 -0.74 5.34 20.34
N PHE A 277 -2.02 5.28 20.70
CA PHE A 277 -2.95 4.31 20.12
C PHE A 277 -3.22 4.58 18.63
N ALA A 278 -3.38 5.83 18.22
CA ALA A 278 -3.97 6.17 16.93
C ALA A 278 -3.02 5.96 15.74
N THR A 279 -1.73 6.26 15.88
CA THR A 279 -0.83 6.43 14.73
C THR A 279 0.55 5.81 14.91
N THR A 280 1.22 5.49 13.79
CA THR A 280 2.64 5.11 13.76
C THR A 280 3.59 6.27 14.05
N PHE A 281 3.12 7.52 14.00
CA PHE A 281 4.00 8.69 14.10
C PHE A 281 4.72 8.78 15.45
N ARG A 282 6.02 9.04 15.39
CA ARG A 282 6.83 9.43 16.54
C ARG A 282 7.64 10.68 16.29
N ALA A 283 7.47 11.64 17.20
CA ALA A 283 8.35 12.79 17.28
C ALA A 283 9.71 12.39 17.88
N LYS A 284 10.74 13.14 17.52
CA LYS A 284 12.09 12.99 18.08
C LYS A 284 12.07 13.15 19.61
N GLY A 285 12.75 12.25 20.31
CA GLY A 285 12.83 12.24 21.78
C GLY A 285 11.67 11.53 22.49
N GLN A 286 10.67 11.04 21.75
CA GLN A 286 9.64 10.14 22.31
C GLN A 286 10.15 8.69 22.32
N ASP A 287 11.01 8.37 23.29
CA ASP A 287 11.71 7.08 23.33
C ASP A 287 11.02 5.99 24.16
N ASP A 288 9.89 6.30 24.81
CA ASP A 288 9.14 5.35 25.64
C ASP A 288 8.61 4.17 24.82
N ILE A 289 9.29 3.03 24.96
CA ILE A 289 8.98 1.80 24.23
C ILE A 289 7.59 1.24 24.55
N SER A 290 7.05 1.52 25.75
CA SER A 290 5.72 1.03 26.15
C SER A 290 4.60 1.66 25.33
N LYS A 291 4.88 2.77 24.66
CA LYS A 291 3.93 3.49 23.82
C LYS A 291 3.98 3.06 22.35
N ASP A 292 4.92 2.22 21.91
CA ASP A 292 5.15 1.96 20.46
C ASP A 292 4.06 1.08 19.79
N ILE A 293 3.05 0.68 20.57
CA ILE A 293 1.88 -0.06 20.10
C ILE A 293 0.84 0.92 19.58
N ASN A 294 0.44 0.78 18.32
CA ASN A 294 -0.57 1.61 17.69
C ASN A 294 -1.49 0.80 16.76
N LEU A 295 -2.69 1.33 16.50
CA LEU A 295 -3.70 0.74 15.62
C LEU A 295 -3.22 0.75 14.16
N GLU A 296 -2.54 1.83 13.76
CA GLU A 296 -2.15 2.10 12.38
C GLU A 296 -1.14 1.06 11.84
N TYR A 297 -0.16 0.60 12.62
CA TYR A 297 0.79 -0.42 12.14
C TYR A 297 0.10 -1.78 11.89
N ILE A 298 -0.91 -2.11 12.70
CA ILE A 298 -1.68 -3.35 12.53
C ILE A 298 -2.54 -3.23 11.27
N HIS A 299 -3.18 -2.08 11.07
CA HIS A 299 -3.84 -1.72 9.81
C HIS A 299 -2.90 -1.87 8.61
N ASN A 300 -1.70 -1.30 8.69
CA ASN A 300 -0.71 -1.34 7.61
C ASN A 300 -0.33 -2.79 7.28
N ASN A 301 -0.05 -3.62 8.29
CA ASN A 301 0.29 -5.03 8.05
C ASN A 301 -0.80 -5.78 7.27
N VAL A 302 -2.08 -5.52 7.55
CA VAL A 302 -3.17 -6.18 6.83
C VAL A 302 -3.27 -5.69 5.39
N HIS A 303 -3.03 -4.41 5.11
CA HIS A 303 -2.85 -3.93 3.73
C HIS A 303 -1.74 -4.67 3.00
N GLY A 304 -0.59 -4.83 3.65
CA GLY A 304 0.55 -5.58 3.11
C GLY A 304 0.21 -7.05 2.84
N TRP A 305 -0.43 -7.74 3.79
CA TRP A 305 -0.82 -9.14 3.68
C TRP A 305 -1.88 -9.39 2.60
N VAL A 306 -2.87 -8.50 2.48
CA VAL A 306 -3.90 -8.61 1.43
C VAL A 306 -3.31 -8.23 0.06
N GLY A 307 -2.39 -7.26 0.04
CA GLY A 307 -1.66 -6.82 -1.15
C GLY A 307 -0.77 -7.91 -1.76
N GLY A 308 -0.20 -8.80 -0.93
CA GLY A 308 0.60 -10.00 -1.29
C GLY A 308 1.89 -9.67 -2.04
N ASN A 309 3.04 -9.91 -1.39
CA ASN A 309 4.36 -9.45 -1.86
C ASN A 309 4.44 -7.94 -2.16
N TYR A 310 3.47 -7.17 -1.67
CA TYR A 310 3.43 -5.71 -1.73
C TYR A 310 3.39 -5.19 -3.18
N THR A 311 2.73 -5.93 -4.07
CA THR A 311 2.53 -5.60 -5.49
C THR A 311 1.06 -5.39 -5.85
N GLY A 312 0.11 -5.94 -5.07
CA GLY A 312 -1.32 -5.71 -5.26
C GLY A 312 -1.79 -4.33 -4.81
N HIS A 313 -3.01 -3.95 -5.19
CA HIS A 313 -3.52 -2.60 -4.92
C HIS A 313 -3.83 -2.35 -3.44
N MET A 314 -4.17 -3.38 -2.65
CA MET A 314 -4.33 -3.24 -1.18
C MET A 314 -3.02 -2.85 -0.48
N SER A 315 -1.85 -3.07 -1.08
CA SER A 315 -0.57 -2.59 -0.53
C SER A 315 -0.25 -1.14 -0.91
N GLU A 316 -1.10 -0.46 -1.69
CA GLU A 316 -0.79 0.85 -2.29
C GLU A 316 -1.80 1.92 -1.86
N ILE A 317 -1.35 2.90 -1.05
CA ILE A 317 -2.21 3.94 -0.45
C ILE A 317 -3.17 4.60 -1.45
N PRO A 318 -2.74 5.06 -2.64
CA PRO A 318 -3.63 5.84 -3.50
C PRO A 318 -4.80 5.05 -4.07
N VAL A 319 -4.74 3.71 -4.03
CA VAL A 319 -5.65 2.83 -4.79
C VAL A 319 -6.21 1.65 -3.99
N ALA A 320 -5.76 1.45 -2.74
CA ALA A 320 -6.23 0.36 -1.88
C ALA A 320 -7.76 0.36 -1.67
N THR A 321 -8.38 1.54 -1.63
CA THR A 321 -9.83 1.74 -1.44
C THR A 321 -10.71 1.15 -2.52
N PHE A 322 -10.16 0.91 -3.71
CA PHE A 322 -10.90 0.26 -4.78
C PHE A 322 -11.15 -1.22 -4.49
N ASP A 323 -10.30 -1.92 -3.72
CA ASP A 323 -10.59 -3.31 -3.35
C ASP A 323 -11.71 -3.35 -2.30
N PRO A 324 -12.80 -4.12 -2.51
CA PRO A 324 -13.88 -4.26 -1.53
C PRO A 324 -13.43 -4.67 -0.12
N LEU A 325 -12.33 -5.43 0.01
CA LEU A 325 -11.80 -5.82 1.31
C LEU A 325 -11.29 -4.63 2.13
N PHE A 326 -10.93 -3.51 1.51
CA PHE A 326 -10.59 -2.26 2.21
C PHE A 326 -11.68 -1.89 3.21
N TRP A 327 -12.92 -1.88 2.77
CA TRP A 327 -14.07 -1.40 3.55
C TRP A 327 -14.38 -2.33 4.72
N LEU A 328 -14.29 -3.64 4.50
CA LEU A 328 -14.47 -4.64 5.55
C LEU A 328 -13.34 -4.61 6.58
N HIS A 329 -12.11 -4.40 6.11
CA HIS A 329 -10.92 -4.21 6.94
C HIS A 329 -11.05 -2.96 7.81
N HIS A 330 -11.41 -1.82 7.21
CA HIS A 330 -11.57 -0.54 7.91
C HIS A 330 -12.76 -0.51 8.86
N CYS A 331 -13.85 -1.23 8.58
CA CYS A 331 -14.90 -1.45 9.57
C CYS A 331 -14.37 -2.19 10.81
N ASN A 332 -13.40 -3.11 10.66
CA ASN A 332 -12.77 -3.73 11.82
C ASN A 332 -11.77 -2.79 12.53
N ILE A 333 -11.07 -1.91 11.79
CA ILE A 333 -10.24 -0.84 12.39
C ILE A 333 -11.10 0.10 13.24
N ASP A 334 -12.23 0.54 12.70
CA ASP A 334 -13.20 1.38 13.40
C ASP A 334 -13.80 0.66 14.62
N ARG A 335 -14.13 -0.64 14.49
CA ARG A 335 -14.56 -1.48 15.62
C ARG A 335 -13.54 -1.52 16.75
N MET A 336 -12.26 -1.79 16.43
CA MET A 336 -11.21 -1.84 17.44
C MET A 336 -11.04 -0.49 18.14
N TRP A 337 -11.13 0.61 17.40
CA TRP A 337 -11.12 1.94 18.00
C TRP A 337 -12.34 2.18 18.90
N ALA A 338 -13.56 1.83 18.45
CA ALA A 338 -14.77 1.99 19.26
C ALA A 338 -14.73 1.16 20.55
N ILE A 339 -14.18 -0.06 20.51
CA ILE A 339 -13.90 -0.88 21.70
C ILE A 339 -12.89 -0.18 22.61
N TRP A 340 -11.79 0.34 22.05
CA TRP A 340 -10.79 1.07 22.83
C TRP A 340 -11.38 2.32 23.49
N GLN A 341 -12.25 3.06 22.80
CA GLN A 341 -12.98 4.21 23.37
C GLN A 341 -13.87 3.77 24.54
N ALA A 342 -14.58 2.64 24.41
CA ALA A 342 -15.40 2.12 25.50
C ALA A 342 -14.56 1.74 26.74
N LEU A 343 -13.35 1.21 26.53
CA LEU A 343 -12.40 0.89 27.60
C LEU A 343 -11.71 2.14 28.18
N ASN A 344 -11.57 3.21 27.41
CA ASN A 344 -10.79 4.42 27.73
C ASN A 344 -11.56 5.72 27.40
N PRO A 345 -12.73 5.98 28.02
CA PRO A 345 -13.63 7.06 27.61
C PRO A 345 -12.99 8.46 27.78
N ASP A 346 -12.14 8.62 28.78
CA ASP A 346 -11.52 9.90 29.14
C ASP A 346 -10.22 10.16 28.37
N LYS A 347 -9.72 9.17 27.62
CA LYS A 347 -8.48 9.32 26.85
C LYS A 347 -8.78 9.92 25.48
N TRP A 348 -8.55 11.22 25.38
CA TRP A 348 -8.69 11.99 24.15
C TRP A 348 -7.52 12.94 23.96
N PHE A 349 -7.41 13.51 22.77
CA PHE A 349 -6.43 14.55 22.49
C PHE A 349 -7.10 15.93 22.56
N GLU A 350 -6.37 16.92 23.05
CA GLU A 350 -6.81 18.33 23.06
C GLU A 350 -6.22 19.07 21.86
N THR A 351 -4.92 18.88 21.65
CA THR A 351 -4.18 19.39 20.50
C THR A 351 -3.18 18.34 20.03
N ALA A 352 -2.83 18.41 18.76
CA ALA A 352 -1.72 17.70 18.18
C ALA A 352 -1.15 18.53 17.04
N ASP A 353 0.12 18.35 16.73
CA ASP A 353 0.68 18.91 15.52
C ASP A 353 0.11 18.16 14.30
N LYS A 354 -0.01 18.86 13.17
CA LYS A 354 -0.29 18.21 11.88
C LYS A 354 0.74 17.15 11.52
N ASN A 355 1.91 17.20 12.16
CA ASN A 355 3.14 16.50 11.84
C ASN A 355 3.67 16.89 10.44
N THR A 356 4.91 16.49 10.13
CA THR A 356 5.45 16.57 8.77
C THR A 356 4.78 15.48 7.90
N PHE A 357 3.54 15.77 7.54
CA PHE A 357 2.59 14.90 6.88
C PHE A 357 2.84 14.91 5.37
N PHE A 358 3.20 13.75 4.82
CA PHE A 358 3.48 13.58 3.39
C PHE A 358 2.27 13.90 2.50
N GLN A 359 1.07 13.55 2.96
CA GLN A 359 -0.12 13.62 2.12
C GLN A 359 -0.84 14.97 2.21
N GLU A 360 -0.24 16.11 2.64
CA GLU A 360 -0.95 17.36 3.04
C GLU A 360 -2.46 17.29 2.80
N ALA A 361 -3.18 16.65 3.74
CA ALA A 361 -4.57 16.28 3.47
C ALA A 361 -5.25 17.59 3.12
N ILE A 362 -5.91 17.64 1.96
CA ILE A 362 -6.18 18.92 1.29
C ILE A 362 -6.67 19.97 2.31
N GLY A 363 -5.88 21.04 2.50
CA GLY A 363 -6.18 22.14 3.43
C GLY A 363 -6.17 21.82 4.94
N LEU A 364 -5.43 20.81 5.40
CA LEU A 364 -5.23 20.53 6.82
C LEU A 364 -4.38 21.61 7.50
N ALA A 365 -4.87 22.16 8.61
CA ALA A 365 -4.18 23.19 9.39
C ALA A 365 -3.01 22.63 10.21
N ASP A 366 -2.06 23.50 10.61
CA ASP A 366 -0.86 23.13 11.37
C ASP A 366 -1.15 22.56 12.75
N THR A 367 -2.16 23.09 13.43
CA THR A 367 -2.62 22.58 14.72
C THR A 367 -3.91 21.80 14.51
N ILE A 368 -3.90 20.54 14.94
CA ILE A 368 -5.05 19.67 14.97
C ILE A 368 -5.71 19.77 16.33
N THR A 369 -7.04 19.86 16.34
CA THR A 369 -7.88 19.88 17.54
C THR A 369 -9.10 18.99 17.31
N PRO A 370 -9.90 18.71 18.35
CA PRO A 370 -11.19 18.05 18.18
C PRO A 370 -12.18 18.77 17.26
N GLN A 371 -11.91 20.02 16.86
CA GLN A 371 -12.72 20.82 15.93
C GLN A 371 -12.13 20.94 14.52
N THR A 372 -10.99 20.27 14.26
CA THR A 372 -10.42 20.22 12.91
C THR A 372 -11.44 19.61 11.94
N LYS A 373 -11.60 20.22 10.76
CA LYS A 373 -12.54 19.74 9.73
C LYS A 373 -12.06 18.39 9.17
N LEU A 374 -12.90 17.37 9.24
CA LEU A 374 -12.69 16.07 8.58
C LEU A 374 -13.17 16.16 7.13
N ARG A 375 -12.40 16.84 6.29
CA ARG A 375 -12.72 16.99 4.86
C ARG A 375 -12.59 15.66 4.11
N PRO A 376 -13.42 15.41 3.09
CA PRO A 376 -14.46 16.28 2.53
C PRO A 376 -15.86 15.95 3.08
N PHE A 377 -15.98 15.52 4.33
CA PHE A 377 -17.22 14.96 4.85
C PHE A 377 -18.11 16.04 5.47
N HIS A 378 -19.27 16.28 4.84
CA HIS A 378 -20.23 17.30 5.29
C HIS A 378 -21.38 16.70 6.12
N THR A 379 -21.82 17.41 7.16
CA THR A 379 -22.96 17.04 8.03
C THR A 379 -24.30 17.50 7.46
N ASP A 380 -24.30 18.51 6.58
CA ASP A 380 -25.48 19.14 6.00
C ASP A 380 -25.27 19.52 4.52
N THR A 381 -26.34 19.98 3.87
CA THR A 381 -26.30 20.42 2.46
C THR A 381 -25.68 21.81 2.26
N LYS A 382 -25.26 22.47 3.34
CA LYS A 382 -24.62 23.79 3.33
C LYS A 382 -23.09 23.70 3.36
N GLY A 383 -22.53 22.51 3.56
CA GLY A 383 -21.08 22.27 3.56
C GLY A 383 -20.43 22.37 4.94
N THR A 384 -21.20 22.22 6.03
CA THR A 384 -20.61 22.12 7.38
C THR A 384 -19.83 20.81 7.48
N CYS A 385 -18.53 20.82 7.78
CA CYS A 385 -17.75 19.59 7.90
C CYS A 385 -18.00 18.84 9.22
N TRP A 386 -17.88 17.52 9.19
CA TRP A 386 -17.65 16.72 10.39
C TRP A 386 -16.35 17.13 11.09
N THR A 387 -16.30 16.96 12.41
CA THR A 387 -15.09 17.17 13.23
C THR A 387 -14.79 15.90 14.03
N PRO A 388 -13.56 15.71 14.55
CA PRO A 388 -13.28 14.60 15.45
C PRO A 388 -14.23 14.50 16.63
N GLU A 389 -14.62 15.63 17.23
CA GLU A 389 -15.58 15.65 18.32
C GLU A 389 -16.97 15.17 17.87
N GLY A 390 -17.46 15.67 16.73
CA GLY A 390 -18.76 15.28 16.19
C GLY A 390 -18.82 13.81 15.75
N ALA A 391 -17.74 13.30 15.17
CA ALA A 391 -17.67 11.93 14.67
C ALA A 391 -17.19 10.91 15.74
N ARG A 392 -16.91 11.36 16.97
CA ARG A 392 -16.33 10.52 18.03
C ARG A 392 -17.23 9.37 18.47
N ASP A 393 -18.55 9.57 18.46
CA ASP A 393 -19.55 8.55 18.81
C ASP A 393 -20.09 7.87 17.54
N VAL A 394 -19.99 6.53 17.48
CA VAL A 394 -20.53 5.72 16.36
C VAL A 394 -22.03 5.89 16.20
N LEU A 395 -22.76 6.15 17.29
CA LEU A 395 -24.22 6.35 17.27
C LEU A 395 -24.62 7.60 16.49
N ASN A 396 -23.73 8.59 16.36
CA ASN A 396 -23.99 9.78 15.54
C ASN A 396 -24.18 9.43 14.06
N PHE A 397 -23.64 8.30 13.60
CA PHE A 397 -23.86 7.75 12.25
C PHE A 397 -24.91 6.62 12.22
N GLY A 398 -25.53 6.31 13.37
CA GLY A 398 -26.63 5.36 13.46
C GLY A 398 -26.22 3.89 13.37
N TYR A 399 -25.00 3.54 13.78
CA TYR A 399 -24.55 2.15 13.90
C TYR A 399 -23.85 1.88 15.25
N THR A 400 -23.66 0.61 15.58
CA THR A 400 -22.80 0.15 16.68
C THR A 400 -22.05 -1.13 16.31
N TYR A 401 -21.33 -1.71 17.27
CA TYR A 401 -20.70 -3.04 17.19
C TYR A 401 -21.30 -4.02 18.22
N PRO A 402 -21.14 -5.35 18.01
CA PRO A 402 -21.71 -6.37 18.91
C PRO A 402 -21.30 -6.18 20.37
N GLU A 403 -20.06 -5.73 20.59
CA GLU A 403 -19.49 -5.46 21.91
C GLU A 403 -20.00 -4.17 22.59
N LEU A 404 -20.77 -3.32 21.90
CA LEU A 404 -21.09 -1.95 22.34
C LEU A 404 -22.60 -1.68 22.48
N GLN A 405 -23.40 -2.73 22.68
CA GLN A 405 -24.85 -2.63 22.81
C GLN A 405 -25.27 -2.17 24.22
N THR A 406 -25.15 -0.88 24.51
CA THR A 406 -25.45 -0.32 25.85
C THR A 406 -26.91 -0.45 26.26
N TRP A 407 -27.82 -0.76 25.32
CA TRP A 407 -29.25 -0.96 25.56
C TRP A 407 -29.62 -2.42 25.86
N ASP A 408 -28.67 -3.36 25.76
CA ASP A 408 -28.94 -4.76 26.12
C ASP A 408 -29.49 -4.81 27.55
N ALA A 409 -30.56 -5.59 27.77
CA ALA A 409 -31.21 -5.70 29.07
C ALA A 409 -30.24 -6.15 30.19
N LYS A 410 -29.17 -6.87 29.83
CA LYS A 410 -28.07 -7.22 30.73
C LYS A 410 -27.36 -6.00 31.30
N TYR A 411 -27.18 -4.94 30.50
CA TYR A 411 -26.46 -3.73 30.89
C TYR A 411 -27.37 -2.56 31.24
N ASN A 412 -28.64 -2.56 30.81
CA ASN A 412 -29.56 -1.45 30.99
C ASN A 412 -30.83 -1.85 31.76
N ALA A 413 -30.66 -2.59 32.85
CA ALA A 413 -31.77 -3.04 33.69
C ALA A 413 -32.54 -1.84 34.26
N GLY A 414 -33.86 -1.77 34.00
CA GLY A 414 -34.71 -0.68 34.48
C GLY A 414 -34.36 0.71 33.92
N GLY A 415 -33.62 0.79 32.80
CA GLY A 415 -33.18 2.05 32.21
C GLY A 415 -31.91 2.65 32.85
N ALA A 416 -31.27 1.95 33.80
CA ALA A 416 -29.99 2.34 34.36
C ALA A 416 -28.85 1.56 33.70
N TYR A 417 -28.00 2.26 32.94
CA TYR A 417 -26.84 1.66 32.30
C TYR A 417 -25.72 1.33 33.30
N ASN A 418 -25.43 0.04 33.45
CA ASN A 418 -24.32 -0.51 34.22
C ASN A 418 -23.06 -0.61 33.36
N ARG A 419 -22.29 0.48 33.35
CA ARG A 419 -21.02 0.58 32.64
C ARG A 419 -20.00 -0.45 33.09
N ASP A 420 -19.87 -0.71 34.39
CA ASP A 420 -18.85 -1.60 34.94
C ASP A 420 -19.06 -3.04 34.47
N LEU A 421 -20.30 -3.51 34.48
CA LEU A 421 -20.65 -4.83 33.95
C LEU A 421 -20.37 -4.92 32.44
N HIS A 422 -20.75 -3.90 31.68
CA HIS A 422 -20.53 -3.91 30.23
C HIS A 422 -19.04 -3.93 29.87
N VAL A 423 -18.23 -3.09 30.53
CA VAL A 423 -16.78 -3.07 30.37
C VAL A 423 -16.17 -4.41 30.80
N THR A 424 -16.66 -5.02 31.86
CA THR A 424 -16.24 -6.35 32.35
C THR A 424 -16.44 -7.43 31.28
N ASP A 425 -17.57 -7.42 30.58
CA ASP A 425 -17.83 -8.36 29.48
C ASP A 425 -17.00 -8.07 28.22
N ILE A 426 -16.77 -6.79 27.88
CA ILE A 426 -15.87 -6.41 26.78
C ILE A 426 -14.46 -6.98 27.04
N ARG A 427 -13.96 -6.84 28.27
CA ARG A 427 -12.65 -7.39 28.68
C ARG A 427 -12.59 -8.90 28.53
N LYS A 428 -13.67 -9.60 28.91
CA LYS A 428 -13.82 -11.04 28.71
C LYS A 428 -13.71 -11.43 27.25
N ILE A 429 -14.46 -10.76 26.38
CA ILE A 429 -14.44 -11.01 24.93
C ILE A 429 -13.01 -10.85 24.37
N ILE A 430 -12.31 -9.78 24.75
CA ILE A 430 -10.94 -9.52 24.29
C ILE A 430 -9.98 -10.63 24.73
N ASN A 431 -10.02 -11.02 26.00
CA ASN A 431 -9.17 -12.07 26.56
C ASN A 431 -9.41 -13.44 25.91
N GLU A 432 -10.67 -13.79 25.64
CA GLU A 432 -11.04 -15.09 25.07
C GLU A 432 -10.80 -15.18 23.56
N LYS A 433 -11.07 -14.09 22.82
CA LYS A 433 -10.88 -14.02 21.36
C LYS A 433 -9.40 -13.89 21.00
N TYR A 434 -8.70 -12.89 21.53
CA TYR A 434 -7.41 -12.46 20.96
C TYR A 434 -6.19 -12.89 21.77
N GLY A 435 -6.34 -13.17 23.08
CA GLY A 435 -5.22 -13.44 23.99
C GLY A 435 -4.54 -14.79 23.78
N ALA A 436 -3.66 -14.87 22.77
CA ALA A 436 -2.94 -16.09 22.42
C ALA A 436 -1.88 -16.46 23.46
N SER A 437 -1.02 -15.50 23.82
CA SER A 437 -0.01 -15.67 24.89
C SER A 437 -0.68 -16.02 26.23
N ARG A 438 -1.69 -15.25 26.62
CA ARG A 438 -2.52 -15.48 27.83
C ARG A 438 -3.05 -16.90 27.89
N THR A 439 -3.68 -17.37 26.81
CA THR A 439 -4.33 -18.69 26.77
C THR A 439 -3.33 -19.82 26.93
N GLU A 440 -2.18 -19.73 26.26
CA GLU A 440 -1.16 -20.78 26.35
C GLU A 440 -0.47 -20.80 27.72
N LEU A 441 -0.20 -19.63 28.31
CA LEU A 441 0.41 -19.52 29.63
C LEU A 441 -0.52 -20.02 30.75
N LEU A 442 -1.82 -19.74 30.68
CA LEU A 442 -2.79 -20.27 31.65
C LEU A 442 -2.95 -21.80 31.57
N LYS A 443 -2.79 -22.38 30.37
CA LYS A 443 -2.78 -23.84 30.19
C LYS A 443 -1.46 -24.49 30.63
N ASN A 444 -0.37 -23.74 30.59
CA ASN A 444 0.98 -24.21 30.91
C ASN A 444 1.62 -23.30 31.99
N PRO A 445 1.05 -23.24 33.20
CA PRO A 445 1.49 -22.28 34.22
C PRO A 445 2.94 -22.51 34.68
N ALA A 446 3.52 -23.68 34.41
CA ALA A 446 4.93 -23.99 34.66
C ALA A 446 5.91 -23.19 33.77
N LEU A 447 5.41 -22.52 32.71
CA LEU A 447 6.21 -21.61 31.88
C LEU A 447 6.40 -20.21 32.51
N GLY A 448 5.70 -19.93 33.61
CA GLY A 448 5.88 -18.74 34.44
C GLY A 448 5.76 -19.09 35.92
N ASP A 449 5.37 -18.11 36.73
CA ASP A 449 5.06 -18.30 38.14
C ASP A 449 3.56 -18.45 38.31
N LYS A 450 3.12 -19.64 38.73
CA LYS A 450 1.71 -19.87 39.10
C LYS A 450 1.33 -18.96 40.27
N THR A 451 0.25 -18.20 40.11
CA THR A 451 -0.38 -17.42 41.19
C THR A 451 -1.71 -18.07 41.59
N ASP A 452 -2.29 -17.64 42.72
CA ASP A 452 -3.58 -18.15 43.18
C ASP A 452 -4.68 -17.92 42.13
N ASP A 453 -4.64 -16.75 41.50
CA ASP A 453 -5.62 -16.27 40.54
C ASP A 453 -5.21 -16.45 39.07
N GLY A 454 -4.03 -17.02 38.76
CA GLY A 454 -3.47 -16.90 37.42
C GLY A 454 -2.06 -17.43 37.22
N VAL A 455 -1.36 -16.78 36.30
CA VAL A 455 0.07 -16.98 36.02
C VAL A 455 0.71 -15.62 35.79
N LYS A 456 1.85 -15.41 36.42
CA LYS A 456 2.75 -14.29 36.17
C LYS A 456 3.87 -14.78 35.25
N SER A 457 4.24 -14.04 34.22
CA SER A 457 5.27 -14.47 33.28
C SER A 457 6.12 -13.30 32.80
N ASN A 458 7.34 -13.63 32.40
CA ASN A 458 8.17 -12.73 31.60
C ASN A 458 7.51 -12.52 30.23
N ASP A 459 7.55 -11.29 29.74
CA ASP A 459 6.97 -10.90 28.46
C ASP A 459 7.98 -10.13 27.62
N PHE A 460 8.04 -10.45 26.33
CA PHE A 460 9.04 -9.97 25.40
C PHE A 460 8.40 -9.44 24.12
N ALA A 461 8.96 -8.37 23.60
CA ALA A 461 8.54 -7.77 22.33
C ALA A 461 9.70 -7.01 21.66
N PHE A 462 9.51 -6.67 20.41
CA PHE A 462 10.40 -5.77 19.68
C PHE A 462 9.66 -4.51 19.25
N SER A 463 10.22 -3.36 19.59
CA SER A 463 9.88 -2.13 18.88
C SER A 463 10.72 -2.03 17.62
N VAL A 464 10.06 -1.77 16.50
CA VAL A 464 10.73 -1.51 15.22
C VAL A 464 10.45 -0.06 14.86
N ARG A 465 11.53 0.73 14.79
CA ARG A 465 11.48 2.16 14.43
C ARG A 465 12.28 2.41 13.15
N TYR A 466 11.76 3.24 12.27
CA TYR A 466 12.36 3.49 10.96
C TYR A 466 11.86 4.81 10.37
N LYS A 467 12.66 5.40 9.48
CA LYS A 467 12.25 6.54 8.65
C LYS A 467 11.17 6.10 7.67
N LYS A 468 9.95 6.61 7.86
CA LYS A 468 8.77 6.22 7.07
C LYS A 468 8.95 6.53 5.57
N TYR A 469 9.64 7.62 5.25
CA TYR A 469 9.76 8.13 3.87
C TYR A 469 11.16 7.93 3.26
N ALA A 470 11.99 7.11 3.87
CA ALA A 470 13.23 6.68 3.24
C ALA A 470 12.94 5.87 1.95
N LEU A 471 13.98 5.58 1.18
CA LEU A 471 13.87 4.87 -0.13
C LEU A 471 12.94 5.60 -1.14
N GLY A 472 12.94 6.93 -1.10
CA GLY A 472 12.12 7.76 -1.97
C GLY A 472 10.63 7.74 -1.62
N GLY A 473 10.26 7.32 -0.41
CA GLY A 473 8.87 7.19 0.04
C GLY A 473 8.14 5.95 -0.47
N ASN A 474 8.82 5.06 -1.20
CA ASN A 474 8.22 3.81 -1.61
C ASN A 474 7.89 2.92 -0.40
N PRO A 475 6.79 2.15 -0.48
CA PRO A 475 6.47 1.18 0.55
C PRO A 475 7.55 0.09 0.63
N PHE A 476 7.80 -0.39 1.85
CA PHE A 476 8.74 -1.45 2.13
C PHE A 476 8.28 -2.28 3.32
N THR A 477 8.86 -3.46 3.48
CA THR A 477 8.51 -4.39 4.56
C THR A 477 9.76 -4.83 5.29
N ILE A 478 9.72 -4.75 6.63
CA ILE A 478 10.74 -5.31 7.51
C ILE A 478 10.20 -6.64 8.02
N LYS A 479 10.74 -7.75 7.51
CA LYS A 479 10.38 -9.09 7.97
C LYS A 479 11.28 -9.53 9.11
N ILE A 480 10.68 -10.07 10.17
CA ILE A 480 11.36 -10.56 11.37
C ILE A 480 11.38 -12.08 11.35
N TYR A 481 12.56 -12.63 11.63
CA TYR A 481 12.85 -14.05 11.59
C TYR A 481 13.51 -14.52 12.87
N LEU A 482 13.30 -15.80 13.17
CA LEU A 482 13.90 -16.50 14.28
C LEU A 482 14.45 -17.84 13.77
N ALA A 483 15.77 -17.94 13.66
CA ALA A 483 16.41 -19.17 13.26
C ALA A 483 16.10 -20.31 14.25
N PRO A 484 15.88 -21.55 13.79
CA PRO A 484 15.36 -22.65 14.62
C PRO A 484 16.33 -23.13 15.71
N GLY A 485 17.54 -22.58 15.83
CA GLY A 485 18.54 -22.94 16.84
C GLY A 485 19.08 -24.38 16.73
N ASP A 486 18.48 -25.23 15.90
CA ASP A 486 18.66 -26.68 15.77
C ASP A 486 19.67 -27.10 14.70
N GLY A 487 20.29 -26.13 14.01
CA GLY A 487 21.29 -26.37 12.98
C GLY A 487 20.72 -26.80 11.61
N LYS A 488 19.40 -26.78 11.42
CA LYS A 488 18.79 -26.99 10.09
C LYS A 488 19.06 -25.81 9.15
N PRO A 489 18.99 -26.01 7.82
CA PRO A 489 19.19 -24.95 6.85
C PRO A 489 18.23 -23.78 7.10
N ARG A 490 18.77 -22.56 7.16
CA ARG A 490 18.00 -21.32 7.25
C ARG A 490 17.20 -21.15 5.97
N THR A 491 15.89 -21.12 6.05
CA THR A 491 15.04 -20.66 4.94
C THR A 491 14.18 -19.51 5.43
N PRO A 492 13.95 -18.46 4.61
CA PRO A 492 12.99 -17.42 4.95
C PRO A 492 11.63 -18.01 5.39
N GLU A 493 11.20 -19.11 4.78
CA GLU A 493 9.92 -19.76 5.05
C GLU A 493 9.90 -20.47 6.41
N SER A 494 10.99 -21.13 6.81
CA SER A 494 11.09 -21.83 8.10
C SER A 494 11.29 -20.88 9.28
N ASP A 495 11.95 -19.75 9.05
CA ASP A 495 12.40 -18.87 10.11
C ASP A 495 11.45 -17.68 10.32
N TYR A 496 10.50 -17.44 9.40
CA TYR A 496 9.58 -16.30 9.47
C TYR A 496 8.73 -16.32 10.74
N VAL A 497 8.61 -15.15 11.37
CA VAL A 497 7.81 -14.94 12.58
C VAL A 497 6.68 -13.95 12.32
N THR A 498 7.03 -12.75 11.86
CA THR A 498 6.12 -11.63 11.67
C THR A 498 6.79 -10.57 10.80
N GLU A 499 6.08 -9.48 10.50
CA GLU A 499 6.60 -8.38 9.71
C GLU A 499 6.00 -7.03 10.12
N VAL A 500 6.67 -5.97 9.65
CA VAL A 500 6.21 -4.59 9.74
C VAL A 500 6.15 -4.05 8.33
N TYR A 501 4.94 -3.70 7.89
CA TYR A 501 4.73 -3.07 6.60
C TYR A 501 4.69 -1.55 6.74
N ASN A 502 5.59 -0.87 6.02
CA ASN A 502 5.55 0.56 5.88
C ASN A 502 4.62 0.95 4.73
N PHE A 503 3.33 1.11 5.04
CA PHE A 503 2.34 1.64 4.11
C PHE A 503 2.64 3.13 3.87
N SER A 504 3.26 3.44 2.73
CA SER A 504 3.73 4.78 2.33
C SER A 504 3.64 4.96 0.81
N PHE A 505 3.86 6.18 0.32
CA PHE A 505 3.83 6.52 -1.11
C PHE A 505 4.97 7.52 -1.45
N PRO A 506 5.53 7.53 -2.69
CA PRO A 506 6.65 8.40 -3.08
C PRO A 506 6.32 9.89 -3.21
N SER A 507 7.17 10.78 -2.69
CA SER A 507 6.91 12.25 -2.65
C SER A 507 7.16 12.93 -3.98
N ILE A 508 7.87 12.23 -4.87
CA ILE A 508 8.20 12.65 -6.21
C ILE A 508 7.73 11.52 -7.14
N VAL A 509 6.82 11.84 -8.04
CA VAL A 509 6.32 10.94 -9.09
C VAL A 509 6.67 11.58 -10.42
N ASP A 510 7.37 10.85 -11.30
CA ASP A 510 7.79 11.31 -12.63
C ASP A 510 8.49 12.69 -12.65
N GLY A 511 9.35 12.92 -11.66
CA GLY A 511 10.13 14.15 -11.51
C GLY A 511 9.34 15.36 -11.00
N LYS A 512 8.04 15.20 -10.70
CA LYS A 512 7.21 16.23 -10.07
C LYS A 512 7.11 15.98 -8.58
N GLU A 513 7.37 17.03 -7.82
CA GLU A 513 7.14 17.06 -6.39
C GLU A 513 5.63 17.06 -6.12
N VAL A 514 5.12 15.94 -5.61
CA VAL A 514 3.73 15.78 -5.14
C VAL A 514 3.57 16.41 -3.75
N CYS A 515 4.68 16.65 -3.06
CA CYS A 515 4.71 17.22 -1.71
C CYS A 515 5.93 18.10 -1.47
N SER A 516 5.73 19.42 -1.40
CA SER A 516 6.79 20.43 -1.20
C SER A 516 7.49 20.40 0.16
N ASN A 517 6.85 19.81 1.17
CA ASN A 517 7.45 19.66 2.51
C ASN A 517 8.24 18.35 2.66
N CYS A 518 8.15 17.43 1.70
CA CYS A 518 8.73 16.09 1.79
C CYS A 518 10.24 16.04 1.47
N THR A 519 10.80 17.16 1.00
CA THR A 519 12.24 17.39 0.83
C THR A 519 12.86 18.14 2.03
N SER A 520 12.04 18.57 2.99
CA SER A 520 12.52 19.24 4.20
C SER A 520 13.24 18.27 5.15
N VAL A 521 14.32 18.74 5.79
CA VAL A 521 15.13 17.97 6.74
C VAL A 521 14.25 17.35 7.86
N GLU A 522 13.23 18.08 8.33
CA GLU A 522 12.31 17.61 9.38
C GLU A 522 11.35 16.51 8.91
N ALA A 523 10.86 16.55 7.66
CA ALA A 523 10.04 15.47 7.10
C ALA A 523 10.82 14.17 6.94
N THR A 524 12.10 14.29 6.54
CA THR A 524 13.02 13.16 6.42
C THR A 524 13.48 12.58 7.75
N ASP A 525 13.27 13.26 8.88
CA ASP A 525 13.61 12.79 10.23
C ASP A 525 12.46 12.09 10.97
N SER A 526 11.23 12.11 10.41
CA SER A 526 10.07 11.45 11.04
C SER A 526 10.23 9.93 11.07
N LYS A 527 10.05 9.33 12.26
CA LYS A 527 10.05 7.88 12.44
C LYS A 527 8.63 7.34 12.58
N ALA A 528 8.39 6.19 11.97
CA ALA A 528 7.25 5.34 12.26
C ALA A 528 7.65 4.26 13.27
N THR A 529 6.72 3.85 14.13
CA THR A 529 6.95 2.77 15.10
C THR A 529 5.89 1.69 15.05
N SER A 530 6.30 0.50 15.48
CA SER A 530 5.46 -0.67 15.66
C SER A 530 5.99 -1.48 16.84
N TYR A 531 5.13 -2.31 17.44
CA TYR A 531 5.46 -3.11 18.60
C TYR A 531 5.00 -4.56 18.40
N LEU A 532 5.96 -5.46 18.31
CA LEU A 532 5.77 -6.85 17.95
C LEU A 532 5.97 -7.73 19.19
N SER A 533 4.89 -8.14 19.86
CA SER A 533 4.99 -9.14 20.92
C SER A 533 5.47 -10.47 20.34
N ILE A 534 6.53 -11.02 20.93
CA ILE A 534 7.08 -12.33 20.53
C ILE A 534 6.82 -13.41 21.59
N THR A 535 6.23 -13.07 22.74
CA THR A 535 5.96 -14.01 23.84
C THR A 535 5.20 -15.26 23.39
N TYR A 536 4.17 -15.12 22.55
CA TYR A 536 3.44 -16.28 22.02
C TYR A 536 4.34 -17.22 21.21
N VAL A 537 5.23 -16.66 20.39
CA VAL A 537 6.21 -17.39 19.57
C VAL A 537 7.22 -18.11 20.47
N LEU A 538 7.71 -17.43 21.51
CA LEU A 538 8.63 -18.01 22.50
C LEU A 538 7.97 -19.17 23.27
N VAL A 539 6.70 -19.05 23.64
CA VAL A 539 5.94 -20.15 24.25
C VAL A 539 5.89 -21.37 23.32
N GLN A 540 5.65 -21.18 22.01
CA GLN A 540 5.70 -22.28 21.05
C GLN A 540 7.12 -22.87 20.93
N CYS A 541 8.17 -22.05 21.00
CA CYS A 541 9.56 -22.52 21.02
C CYS A 541 9.84 -23.41 22.23
N VAL A 542 9.35 -23.04 23.42
CA VAL A 542 9.54 -23.87 24.63
C VAL A 542 8.80 -25.20 24.51
N LYS A 543 7.52 -25.18 24.10
CA LYS A 543 6.72 -26.40 23.91
C LYS A 543 7.33 -27.38 22.90
N ARG A 544 8.11 -26.87 21.94
CA ARG A 544 8.79 -27.66 20.91
C ARG A 544 10.23 -28.02 21.27
N GLY A 545 10.72 -27.64 22.45
CA GLY A 545 12.09 -27.91 22.90
C GLY A 545 13.18 -27.10 22.19
N ILE A 546 12.80 -26.05 21.45
CA ILE A 546 13.73 -25.11 20.79
C ILE A 546 14.34 -24.14 21.81
N LEU A 547 13.54 -23.76 22.81
CA LEU A 547 13.91 -22.85 23.89
C LEU A 547 13.73 -23.56 25.24
N ALA A 548 14.67 -23.40 26.17
CA ALA A 548 14.63 -24.13 27.44
C ALA A 548 13.58 -23.59 28.43
N SER A 549 13.42 -22.26 28.50
CA SER A 549 12.51 -21.57 29.42
C SER A 549 12.21 -20.15 28.93
N LEU A 550 11.26 -19.48 29.59
CA LEU A 550 10.97 -18.06 29.38
C LEU A 550 11.76 -17.13 30.31
N ASP A 551 12.82 -17.63 30.95
CA ASP A 551 13.70 -16.80 31.77
C ASP A 551 14.39 -15.75 30.91
N GLU A 552 14.50 -14.52 31.41
CA GLU A 552 15.07 -13.40 30.64
C GLU A 552 16.48 -13.70 30.11
N ALA A 553 17.36 -14.29 30.92
CA ALA A 553 18.72 -14.62 30.49
C ALA A 553 18.72 -15.66 29.35
N THR A 554 17.85 -16.67 29.45
CA THR A 554 17.69 -17.74 28.45
C THR A 554 17.14 -17.16 27.15
N VAL A 555 16.07 -16.38 27.23
CA VAL A 555 15.43 -15.73 26.07
C VAL A 555 16.37 -14.73 25.41
N THR A 556 17.04 -13.87 26.19
CA THR A 556 17.99 -12.89 25.66
C THR A 556 19.09 -13.58 24.88
N LYS A 557 19.74 -14.61 25.45
CA LYS A 557 20.80 -15.36 24.77
C LYS A 557 20.29 -16.05 23.50
N PHE A 558 19.07 -16.59 23.54
CA PHE A 558 18.43 -17.23 22.40
C PHE A 558 18.15 -16.23 21.28
N LEU A 559 17.58 -15.06 21.59
CA LEU A 559 17.29 -14.01 20.62
C LEU A 559 18.57 -13.40 20.04
N GLN A 560 19.59 -13.14 20.85
CA GLN A 560 20.89 -12.65 20.37
C GLN A 560 21.50 -13.55 19.29
N LYS A 561 21.31 -14.87 19.42
CA LYS A 561 21.87 -15.87 18.51
C LYS A 561 21.01 -16.10 17.26
N ASN A 562 19.70 -15.97 17.38
CA ASN A 562 18.76 -16.48 16.38
C ASN A 562 17.87 -15.42 15.72
N LEU A 563 17.72 -14.23 16.32
CA LEU A 563 16.92 -13.15 15.77
C LEU A 563 17.65 -12.47 14.61
N TYR A 564 16.95 -12.33 13.50
CA TYR A 564 17.40 -11.52 12.37
C TYR A 564 16.22 -10.91 11.62
N TRP A 565 16.50 -9.89 10.81
CA TRP A 565 15.49 -9.19 10.03
C TRP A 565 16.02 -8.84 8.65
N ARG A 566 15.11 -8.70 7.70
CA ARG A 566 15.41 -8.34 6.32
C ARG A 566 14.42 -7.31 5.82
N LEU A 567 14.92 -6.44 4.96
CA LEU A 567 14.13 -5.40 4.30
C LEU A 567 13.74 -5.86 2.91
N TYR A 568 12.48 -5.66 2.54
CA TYR A 568 11.94 -6.00 1.24
C TYR A 568 11.22 -4.80 0.63
N GLN A 569 11.25 -4.67 -0.69
CA GLN A 569 10.44 -3.74 -1.45
C GLN A 569 9.89 -4.47 -2.67
N ARG A 570 8.56 -4.50 -2.83
CA ARG A 570 7.85 -5.21 -3.93
C ARG A 570 8.34 -6.66 -4.10
N GLY A 571 8.40 -7.39 -2.99
CA GLY A 571 8.85 -8.78 -2.93
C GLY A 571 10.36 -9.01 -3.06
N ARG A 572 11.16 -7.98 -3.40
CA ARG A 572 12.62 -8.10 -3.53
C ARG A 572 13.31 -7.76 -2.22
N GLU A 573 14.22 -8.63 -1.78
CA GLU A 573 15.06 -8.37 -0.61
C GLU A 573 16.10 -7.27 -0.94
N LEU A 574 16.17 -6.24 -0.11
CA LEU A 574 17.12 -5.14 -0.25
C LEU A 574 18.43 -5.40 0.52
N GLY A 575 19.46 -4.64 0.17
CA GLY A 575 20.79 -4.74 0.75
C GLY A 575 20.91 -3.97 2.08
N ARG A 576 22.10 -4.06 2.69
CA ARG A 576 22.43 -3.31 3.90
C ARG A 576 22.38 -1.80 3.68
N PHE A 577 22.82 -1.31 2.52
CA PHE A 577 22.85 0.13 2.21
C PHE A 577 21.43 0.74 2.24
N GLU A 578 20.44 0.03 1.72
CA GLU A 578 19.04 0.45 1.80
C GLU A 578 18.52 0.42 3.25
N MET A 579 18.92 -0.57 4.05
CA MET A 579 18.57 -0.61 5.47
C MET A 579 19.18 0.53 6.28
N GLU A 580 20.38 1.00 5.91
CA GLU A 580 21.01 2.18 6.53
C GLU A 580 20.20 3.46 6.23
N LYS A 581 19.67 3.60 5.01
CA LYS A 581 18.84 4.77 4.61
C LYS A 581 17.56 4.90 5.42
N ILE A 582 16.96 3.79 5.86
CA ILE A 582 15.73 3.82 6.66
C ILE A 582 16.02 4.05 8.15
N GLU A 583 17.28 4.16 8.57
CA GLU A 583 17.70 4.31 9.97
C GLU A 583 17.01 3.31 10.90
N LEU A 584 17.02 2.03 10.48
CA LEU A 584 16.31 0.96 11.17
C LEU A 584 16.83 0.77 12.60
N GLU A 585 15.91 0.76 13.56
CA GLU A 585 16.14 0.34 14.93
C GLU A 585 15.22 -0.84 15.24
N VAL A 586 15.80 -1.93 15.75
CA VAL A 586 15.08 -3.07 16.31
C VAL A 586 15.47 -3.16 17.77
N LEU A 587 14.52 -2.84 18.66
CA LEU A 587 14.73 -2.70 20.09
C LEU A 587 14.00 -3.81 20.82
N GLY A 588 14.74 -4.79 21.35
CA GLY A 588 14.16 -5.80 22.22
C GLY A 588 13.75 -5.21 23.56
N SER A 589 12.57 -5.58 24.04
CA SER A 589 11.99 -5.09 25.29
C SER A 589 11.54 -6.23 26.19
N PHE A 590 11.52 -5.93 27.49
CA PHE A 590 11.06 -6.80 28.55
C PHE A 590 10.01 -6.09 29.38
N ASN A 591 9.00 -6.85 29.81
CA ASN A 591 8.14 -6.48 30.92
C ASN A 591 7.66 -7.76 31.64
N THR A 592 6.87 -7.60 32.69
CA THR A 592 6.18 -8.70 33.35
C THR A 592 4.68 -8.63 33.09
N ALA A 593 4.12 -9.75 32.64
CA ALA A 593 2.69 -9.92 32.44
C ALA A 593 2.06 -10.68 33.62
N GLN A 594 0.88 -10.25 34.04
CA GLN A 594 0.01 -10.95 34.98
C GLN A 594 -1.25 -11.38 34.24
N HIS A 595 -1.45 -12.68 34.07
CA HIS A 595 -2.60 -13.27 33.40
C HIS A 595 -3.53 -13.93 34.41
N HIS A 596 -4.78 -13.47 34.49
CA HIS A 596 -5.77 -14.00 35.45
C HIS A 596 -6.57 -15.16 34.83
N LYS A 597 -6.96 -16.16 35.63
CA LYS A 597 -7.90 -17.24 35.25
C LYS A 597 -9.26 -16.68 34.91
N ASP A 598 -9.73 -15.71 35.70
CA ASP A 598 -10.92 -14.94 35.39
C ASP A 598 -10.69 -14.13 34.10
N ALA A 599 -11.46 -14.45 33.07
CA ALA A 599 -11.35 -13.80 31.77
C ALA A 599 -11.85 -12.34 31.80
N THR A 600 -12.60 -11.92 32.81
CA THR A 600 -13.08 -10.54 32.93
C THR A 600 -11.98 -9.54 33.34
N ILE A 601 -10.85 -10.04 33.85
CA ILE A 601 -9.70 -9.25 34.27
C ILE A 601 -8.67 -9.23 33.14
N LEU A 602 -8.40 -8.05 32.58
CA LEU A 602 -7.35 -7.91 31.56
C LEU A 602 -5.98 -8.25 32.12
N SER A 603 -5.10 -8.74 31.26
CA SER A 603 -3.71 -8.97 31.65
C SER A 603 -3.04 -7.65 32.01
N GLY A 604 -2.36 -7.61 33.16
CA GLY A 604 -1.57 -6.46 33.58
C GLY A 604 -0.14 -6.56 33.07
N PHE A 605 0.39 -5.49 32.50
CA PHE A 605 1.79 -5.40 32.04
C PHE A 605 2.53 -4.32 32.84
N LYS A 606 3.67 -4.67 33.43
CA LYS A 606 4.43 -3.76 34.30
C LYS A 606 5.94 -3.90 34.08
N GLY A 607 6.67 -2.81 34.32
CA GLY A 607 8.14 -2.81 34.28
C GLY A 607 8.71 -2.85 32.87
N PHE A 608 8.08 -2.16 31.91
CA PHE A 608 8.61 -2.00 30.55
C PHE A 608 10.01 -1.39 30.59
N ARG A 609 10.93 -2.03 29.89
CA ARG A 609 12.28 -1.52 29.64
C ARG A 609 12.88 -2.17 28.40
N ASP A 610 13.87 -1.49 27.85
CA ASP A 610 14.69 -2.06 26.80
C ASP A 610 15.62 -3.15 27.37
N ILE A 611 15.99 -4.09 26.51
CA ILE A 611 17.13 -4.98 26.71
C ILE A 611 18.23 -4.46 25.76
N PRO A 612 19.20 -3.65 26.23
CA PRO A 612 20.20 -3.01 25.36
C PRO A 612 20.98 -3.99 24.49
N SER A 613 21.19 -5.21 24.97
CA SER A 613 21.90 -6.27 24.26
C SER A 613 21.09 -6.92 23.12
N LEU A 614 19.82 -6.54 22.97
CA LEU A 614 18.93 -6.89 21.86
C LEU A 614 18.65 -5.70 20.93
N ALA A 615 19.36 -4.58 21.10
CA ALA A 615 19.28 -3.46 20.17
C ALA A 615 20.08 -3.79 18.88
N GLY A 616 19.45 -3.60 17.73
CA GLY A 616 20.08 -3.75 16.43
C GLY A 616 19.54 -2.76 15.40
N GLY A 617 20.07 -2.84 14.18
CA GLY A 617 19.62 -1.97 13.08
C GLY A 617 20.05 -2.48 11.71
N PRO A 618 20.76 -1.68 10.89
CA PRO A 618 21.03 -1.99 9.48
C PRO A 618 21.97 -3.18 9.23
N ASP A 619 22.55 -3.77 10.27
CA ASP A 619 23.29 -5.03 10.16
C ASP A 619 22.38 -6.23 9.87
N GLY A 620 21.07 -6.13 10.12
CA GLY A 620 20.10 -7.20 9.82
C GLY A 620 20.05 -8.35 10.83
N ALA A 621 20.91 -8.35 11.84
CA ALA A 621 20.91 -9.36 12.91
C ALA A 621 21.79 -8.91 14.09
N LEU A 622 21.60 -9.56 15.22
CA LEU A 622 22.47 -9.44 16.39
C LEU A 622 23.68 -10.38 16.27
N ASP A 623 23.46 -11.65 15.89
CA ASP A 623 24.53 -12.63 15.67
C ASP A 623 25.37 -12.28 14.43
N PRO A 624 26.71 -12.14 14.55
CA PRO A 624 27.59 -11.84 13.42
C PRO A 624 27.47 -12.79 12.22
N LYS A 625 27.09 -14.06 12.43
CA LYS A 625 26.89 -15.07 11.36
C LYS A 625 25.56 -14.90 10.62
N LEU A 626 24.65 -14.07 11.13
CA LEU A 626 23.37 -13.74 10.52
C LEU A 626 23.36 -12.34 9.90
N LYS A 627 24.34 -11.49 10.22
CA LYS A 627 24.44 -10.13 9.70
C LYS A 627 24.54 -10.13 8.18
N LYS A 628 23.86 -9.16 7.55
CA LYS A 628 24.11 -8.81 6.15
C LYS A 628 25.49 -8.20 6.06
N LYS A 629 26.38 -8.88 5.33
CA LYS A 629 27.64 -8.25 4.93
C LYS A 629 27.28 -7.03 4.07
N PRO A 630 27.89 -5.87 4.29
CA PRO A 630 27.81 -4.82 3.29
C PRO A 630 28.27 -5.43 1.98
N ALA A 631 27.40 -5.40 0.96
CA ALA A 631 27.91 -5.48 -0.40
C ALA A 631 28.97 -4.36 -0.52
N PRO A 632 30.06 -4.56 -1.27
CA PRO A 632 30.92 -3.42 -1.58
C PRO A 632 29.99 -2.29 -2.04
N PRO A 633 30.15 -1.05 -1.51
CA PRO A 633 29.41 0.08 -2.07
C PRO A 633 29.60 0.01 -3.58
N PRO A 634 28.59 0.32 -4.42
CA PRO A 634 28.75 0.28 -5.86
C PRO A 634 30.04 1.02 -6.18
N THR A 635 31.09 0.25 -6.47
CA THR A 635 32.37 0.82 -6.86
C THR A 635 32.06 1.24 -8.26
N ASN A 636 32.03 2.55 -8.54
CA ASN A 636 31.86 3.04 -9.90
C ASN A 636 32.74 2.16 -10.78
N PRO A 637 32.16 1.27 -11.61
CA PRO A 637 32.98 0.37 -12.39
C PRO A 637 33.89 1.28 -13.22
N PRO A 638 35.18 0.92 -13.39
CA PRO A 638 36.12 1.79 -14.10
C PRO A 638 35.45 2.22 -15.39
N ALA A 639 35.46 3.53 -15.65
CA ALA A 639 34.79 4.11 -16.79
C ALA A 639 35.15 3.25 -18.01
N PRO A 640 34.17 2.80 -18.80
CA PRO A 640 34.49 2.06 -20.01
C PRO A 640 35.45 2.94 -20.82
N PRO A 641 36.41 2.35 -21.57
CA PRO A 641 37.28 3.15 -22.41
C PRO A 641 36.39 4.06 -23.24
N SER A 642 36.45 5.35 -22.95
CA SER A 642 35.65 6.33 -23.65
C SER A 642 36.58 7.11 -24.55
N ALA A 643 36.15 7.29 -25.78
CA ALA A 643 36.84 8.08 -26.77
C ALA A 643 35.90 9.18 -27.25
N GLY A 644 36.48 10.32 -27.59
CA GLY A 644 35.74 11.38 -28.29
C GLY A 644 35.61 11.01 -29.77
N LEU A 645 34.39 10.87 -30.25
CA LEU A 645 34.09 10.84 -31.68
C LEU A 645 33.77 12.28 -32.11
N HIS A 646 34.73 12.92 -32.76
CA HIS A 646 34.62 14.31 -33.21
C HIS A 646 33.75 14.41 -34.47
N LEU A 647 33.05 15.53 -34.63
CA LEU A 647 32.30 15.84 -35.84
C LEU A 647 33.20 15.77 -37.08
N ASN A 648 32.70 15.14 -38.15
CA ASN A 648 33.41 14.89 -39.41
C ASN A 648 34.65 13.98 -39.29
N SER A 649 34.75 13.19 -38.22
CA SER A 649 35.84 12.23 -37.99
C SER A 649 35.32 10.79 -37.91
N SER A 650 36.26 9.84 -37.89
CA SER A 650 35.98 8.42 -37.64
C SER A 650 36.73 7.96 -36.39
N LEU A 651 36.16 6.98 -35.69
CA LEU A 651 36.72 6.32 -34.53
C LEU A 651 36.72 4.82 -34.78
N ASP A 652 37.91 4.22 -34.86
CA ASP A 652 38.04 2.76 -34.90
C ASP A 652 37.81 2.17 -33.51
N LEU A 653 36.98 1.13 -33.45
CA LEU A 653 36.71 0.42 -32.21
C LEU A 653 37.92 -0.46 -31.85
N LYS A 654 38.30 -0.47 -30.57
CA LYS A 654 39.38 -1.34 -30.07
C LYS A 654 39.04 -2.84 -30.20
N SER A 655 37.76 -3.16 -30.25
CA SER A 655 37.24 -4.51 -30.45
C SER A 655 35.99 -4.42 -31.32
N ASP A 656 35.81 -5.39 -32.21
CA ASP A 656 34.63 -5.54 -33.05
C ASP A 656 33.35 -5.57 -32.19
N LEU A 657 32.32 -4.80 -32.58
CA LEU A 657 31.00 -4.91 -31.96
C LEU A 657 30.29 -6.15 -32.53
N THR A 658 29.96 -7.09 -31.66
CA THR A 658 29.26 -8.34 -31.99
C THR A 658 27.90 -8.41 -31.30
N ALA A 659 27.15 -9.49 -31.56
CA ALA A 659 25.88 -9.76 -30.88
C ALA A 659 26.01 -9.65 -29.34
N ASP A 660 24.96 -9.10 -28.73
CA ASP A 660 24.83 -8.60 -27.36
C ASP A 660 25.62 -7.30 -27.05
N GLY A 661 26.56 -6.88 -27.90
CA GLY A 661 27.36 -5.67 -27.69
C GLY A 661 26.54 -4.37 -27.70
N VAL A 662 26.90 -3.42 -26.83
CA VAL A 662 26.22 -2.12 -26.71
C VAL A 662 27.19 -0.96 -26.95
N ILE A 663 26.76 0.05 -27.71
CA ILE A 663 27.43 1.34 -27.85
C ILE A 663 26.51 2.42 -27.27
N ILE A 664 27.05 3.28 -26.40
CA ILE A 664 26.36 4.50 -25.92
C ILE A 664 27.13 5.72 -26.42
N LEU A 665 26.41 6.66 -27.03
CA LEU A 665 26.91 7.94 -27.50
C LEU A 665 26.31 9.03 -26.61
N ASP A 666 27.09 9.60 -25.71
CA ASP A 666 26.65 10.72 -24.89
C ASP A 666 26.94 12.04 -25.62
N SER A 667 25.91 12.86 -25.76
CA SER A 667 25.99 14.23 -26.28
C SER A 667 25.76 15.23 -25.15
N THR A 668 26.68 16.19 -25.00
CA THR A 668 26.59 17.25 -23.99
C THR A 668 25.64 18.39 -24.37
N SER A 669 25.18 18.42 -25.62
CA SER A 669 24.24 19.40 -26.14
C SER A 669 23.30 18.79 -27.18
N VAL A 670 22.06 19.26 -27.23
CA VAL A 670 21.10 18.96 -28.29
C VAL A 670 20.58 20.28 -28.86
N ASP A 671 20.61 20.43 -30.19
CA ASP A 671 20.03 21.56 -30.91
C ASP A 671 19.03 21.08 -31.98
N LEU A 672 17.75 21.13 -31.62
CA LEU A 672 16.62 20.80 -32.50
C LEU A 672 16.03 22.02 -33.23
N ASN A 673 16.68 23.20 -33.17
CA ASN A 673 16.18 24.36 -33.90
C ASN A 673 16.09 24.04 -35.40
N GLN A 674 14.98 24.43 -36.03
CA GLN A 674 14.82 24.24 -37.47
C GLN A 674 15.89 25.01 -38.23
N ILE A 675 16.55 24.32 -39.17
CA ILE A 675 17.47 24.95 -40.12
C ILE A 675 16.80 25.02 -41.50
N GLN A 676 16.97 26.13 -42.21
CA GLN A 676 16.68 26.19 -43.63
C GLN A 676 17.91 25.72 -44.40
N THR A 677 17.74 24.70 -45.24
CA THR A 677 18.80 24.19 -46.11
C THR A 677 18.20 23.76 -47.46
N ASP A 678 18.99 23.95 -48.51
CA ASP A 678 18.73 23.50 -49.89
C ASP A 678 19.07 22.02 -50.11
N THR A 679 19.64 21.36 -49.11
CA THR A 679 19.98 19.93 -49.10
C THR A 679 19.32 19.23 -47.92
N ILE A 680 19.47 17.91 -47.81
CA ILE A 680 18.93 17.17 -46.66
C ILE A 680 19.63 17.66 -45.38
N ASP A 681 18.87 18.17 -44.40
CA ASP A 681 19.38 18.41 -43.03
C ASP A 681 19.79 17.08 -42.44
N ASN A 682 21.09 16.88 -42.21
CA ASN A 682 21.62 15.58 -41.85
C ASN A 682 22.70 15.72 -40.79
N THR A 683 22.40 15.21 -39.59
CA THR A 683 23.41 14.86 -38.58
C THR A 683 23.42 13.35 -38.47
N GLN A 684 24.53 12.70 -38.84
CA GLN A 684 24.57 11.25 -38.95
C GLN A 684 25.69 10.61 -38.14
N VAL A 685 25.35 9.50 -37.51
CA VAL A 685 26.31 8.53 -36.97
C VAL A 685 26.20 7.25 -37.80
N THR A 686 27.34 6.82 -38.33
CA THR A 686 27.45 5.63 -39.19
C THR A 686 28.30 4.58 -38.52
N PHE A 687 27.81 3.35 -38.55
CA PHE A 687 28.42 2.14 -38.00
C PHE A 687 28.92 1.31 -39.17
N LYS A 688 30.24 1.20 -39.31
CA LYS A 688 30.90 0.76 -40.54
C LYS A 688 31.75 -0.49 -40.36
N ASN A 689 31.94 -1.20 -41.46
CA ASN A 689 32.99 -2.20 -41.64
C ASN A 689 33.66 -1.96 -43.00
N GLY A 690 34.87 -1.38 -42.97
CA GLY A 690 35.53 -0.87 -44.18
C GLY A 690 34.78 0.31 -44.80
N ASN A 691 34.51 0.24 -46.10
CA ASN A 691 33.79 1.28 -46.83
C ASN A 691 32.27 1.23 -46.64
N ASP A 692 31.73 0.08 -46.22
CA ASP A 692 30.31 -0.13 -46.07
C ASP A 692 29.78 0.48 -44.76
N THR A 693 28.58 1.05 -44.83
CA THR A 693 27.81 1.49 -43.66
C THR A 693 26.80 0.40 -43.35
N LEU A 694 27.08 -0.42 -42.34
CA LEU A 694 26.21 -1.54 -41.97
C LEU A 694 24.94 -1.04 -41.25
N PHE A 695 25.07 0.06 -40.50
CA PHE A 695 23.95 0.75 -39.86
C PHE A 695 24.19 2.27 -39.82
N LEU A 696 23.13 3.04 -40.02
CA LEU A 696 23.11 4.50 -40.02
C LEU A 696 22.02 4.98 -39.05
N ILE A 697 22.31 6.01 -38.27
CA ILE A 697 21.32 6.86 -37.60
C ILE A 697 21.51 8.28 -38.14
N SER A 698 20.46 8.87 -38.69
CA SER A 698 20.47 10.21 -39.30
C SER A 698 19.35 11.06 -38.70
N PHE A 699 19.71 12.12 -37.98
CA PHE A 699 18.77 13.09 -37.44
C PHE A 699 18.52 14.18 -38.48
N ARG A 700 17.27 14.29 -38.93
CA ARG A 700 16.82 15.23 -39.97
C ARG A 700 15.73 16.15 -39.42
N ARG A 701 16.12 17.27 -38.79
CA ARG A 701 15.17 18.18 -38.12
C ARG A 701 14.22 18.84 -39.10
N ALA A 702 14.70 19.19 -40.30
CA ALA A 702 13.85 19.75 -41.36
C ALA A 702 12.70 18.82 -41.77
N GLU A 703 12.89 17.50 -41.67
CA GLU A 703 11.86 16.50 -41.95
C GLU A 703 11.08 16.08 -40.69
N GLY A 704 11.55 16.45 -39.49
CA GLY A 704 11.03 15.95 -38.22
C GLY A 704 11.25 14.45 -38.01
N GLN A 705 12.31 13.87 -38.61
CA GLN A 705 12.54 12.42 -38.61
C GLN A 705 13.94 12.02 -38.13
N ILE A 706 14.00 10.84 -37.51
CA ILE A 706 15.21 10.03 -37.37
C ILE A 706 15.14 8.95 -38.44
N VAL A 707 16.20 8.82 -39.23
CA VAL A 707 16.30 7.89 -40.36
C VAL A 707 17.35 6.83 -40.09
N PHE A 708 16.99 5.57 -40.34
CA PHE A 708 17.85 4.40 -40.24
C PHE A 708 18.05 3.75 -41.61
N ASN A 709 19.28 3.35 -41.94
CA ASN A 709 19.57 2.72 -43.23
C ASN A 709 20.90 1.92 -43.23
N THR A 710 21.22 1.31 -44.35
CA THR A 710 22.47 0.59 -44.65
C THR A 710 22.97 1.00 -46.05
N ASN A 711 24.28 1.17 -46.24
CA ASN A 711 24.93 1.33 -47.55
C ASN A 711 25.96 0.21 -47.75
N LEU A 712 25.71 -0.68 -48.73
CA LEU A 712 26.62 -1.78 -49.09
C LEU A 712 27.12 -1.59 -50.52
N GLY A 713 28.44 -1.60 -50.72
CA GLY A 713 29.04 -1.42 -52.04
C GLY A 713 28.68 -0.09 -52.72
N GLY A 714 28.45 0.96 -51.94
CA GLY A 714 28.03 2.27 -52.42
C GLY A 714 26.53 2.43 -52.66
N LYS A 715 25.72 1.37 -52.46
CA LYS A 715 24.27 1.40 -52.68
C LYS A 715 23.51 1.48 -51.37
N TRP A 716 22.67 2.50 -51.22
CA TRP A 716 21.75 2.64 -50.09
C TRP A 716 20.59 1.65 -50.20
N GLY A 717 20.21 1.05 -49.07
CA GLY A 717 18.98 0.28 -48.95
C GLY A 717 17.75 1.17 -48.72
N PRO A 718 16.57 0.57 -48.46
CA PRO A 718 15.37 1.32 -48.10
C PRO A 718 15.54 2.02 -46.74
N GLU A 719 15.05 3.25 -46.62
CA GLU A 719 15.07 4.00 -45.37
C GLU A 719 13.96 3.51 -44.41
N GLU A 720 14.28 3.39 -43.14
CA GLU A 720 13.32 3.23 -42.04
C GLU A 720 13.29 4.52 -41.23
N ARG A 721 12.10 5.00 -40.86
CA ARG A 721 11.90 6.37 -40.35
C ARG A 721 11.09 6.35 -39.07
N VAL A 722 11.50 7.14 -38.08
CA VAL A 722 10.79 7.35 -36.81
C VAL A 722 10.70 8.86 -36.54
N SER A 723 9.57 9.32 -36.01
CA SER A 723 9.40 10.75 -35.68
C SER A 723 10.41 11.23 -34.64
N LEU A 724 10.95 12.43 -34.84
CA LEU A 724 11.73 13.15 -33.81
C LEU A 724 10.85 13.64 -32.66
N ASP A 725 9.52 13.65 -32.82
CA ASP A 725 8.61 14.18 -31.82
C ASP A 725 8.75 13.48 -30.46
N GLY A 726 8.96 14.32 -29.45
CA GLY A 726 9.16 13.88 -28.08
C GLY A 726 10.45 13.10 -27.83
N LYS A 727 11.42 13.13 -28.74
CA LYS A 727 12.78 12.59 -28.56
C LYS A 727 13.78 13.74 -28.36
N LEU A 728 14.91 13.46 -27.71
CA LEU A 728 15.97 14.46 -27.44
C LEU A 728 15.43 15.71 -26.70
N LYS A 729 14.55 15.51 -25.71
CA LYS A 729 13.89 16.60 -24.96
C LYS A 729 14.83 17.32 -23.98
N HIS A 730 15.91 16.66 -23.59
CA HIS A 730 16.84 17.17 -22.60
C HIS A 730 18.00 17.93 -23.28
N PRO A 731 18.63 18.90 -22.58
CA PRO A 731 19.80 19.60 -23.11
C PRO A 731 20.96 18.66 -23.45
N GLN A 732 20.99 17.47 -22.86
CA GLN A 732 21.94 16.40 -23.10
C GLN A 732 21.17 15.18 -23.60
N ALA A 733 21.83 14.28 -24.32
CA ALA A 733 21.21 13.05 -24.79
C ALA A 733 22.17 11.87 -24.72
N ALA A 734 21.65 10.70 -24.37
CA ALA A 734 22.36 9.42 -24.48
C ALA A 734 21.72 8.56 -25.57
N ILE A 735 22.45 8.26 -26.64
CA ILE A 735 21.97 7.37 -27.73
C ILE A 735 22.61 6.00 -27.52
N MET A 736 21.79 5.01 -27.17
CA MET A 736 22.23 3.62 -27.00
C MET A 736 21.87 2.79 -28.23
N VAL A 737 22.83 2.02 -28.74
CA VAL A 737 22.65 1.04 -29.80
C VAL A 737 23.08 -0.32 -29.29
N HIS A 738 22.16 -1.27 -29.21
CA HIS A 738 22.41 -2.65 -28.80
C HIS A 738 22.31 -3.57 -30.00
N ASP A 739 23.39 -4.30 -30.28
CA ASP A 739 23.40 -5.36 -31.27
C ASP A 739 22.75 -6.61 -30.67
N GLN A 740 21.56 -6.96 -31.14
CA GLN A 740 20.78 -8.09 -30.65
C GLN A 740 20.94 -9.32 -31.54
N GLY A 741 22.03 -9.40 -32.31
CA GLY A 741 22.32 -10.50 -33.23
C GLY A 741 21.63 -10.34 -34.58
N GLU A 742 20.30 -10.30 -34.63
CA GLU A 742 19.51 -10.16 -35.86
C GLU A 742 19.23 -8.70 -36.27
N GLY A 743 19.42 -7.76 -35.35
CA GLY A 743 19.08 -6.36 -35.52
C GLY A 743 19.79 -5.46 -34.52
N PHE A 744 19.62 -4.16 -34.70
CA PHE A 744 20.07 -3.13 -33.78
C PHE A 744 18.85 -2.53 -33.08
N GLU A 745 18.82 -2.63 -31.76
CA GLU A 745 17.89 -1.88 -30.93
C GLU A 745 18.48 -0.51 -30.59
N VAL A 746 17.71 0.55 -30.80
CA VAL A 746 18.12 1.93 -30.55
C VAL A 746 17.25 2.54 -29.46
N SER A 747 17.89 3.14 -28.47
CA SER A 747 17.24 3.93 -27.43
C SER A 747 17.86 5.32 -27.34
N ILE A 748 17.04 6.32 -27.01
CA ILE A 748 17.49 7.68 -26.67
C ILE A 748 17.07 7.93 -25.23
N ASP A 749 18.01 8.36 -24.38
CA ASP A 749 17.83 8.54 -22.94
C ASP A 749 17.27 7.28 -22.27
N PHE A 750 17.76 6.11 -22.70
CA PHE A 750 17.30 4.78 -22.27
C PHE A 750 15.82 4.47 -22.56
N VAL A 751 15.16 5.27 -23.38
CA VAL A 751 13.82 5.00 -23.91
C VAL A 751 13.94 4.43 -25.32
N HIS A 752 13.29 3.29 -25.56
CA HIS A 752 13.29 2.62 -26.87
C HIS A 752 12.78 3.57 -27.99
N VAL A 753 13.48 3.56 -29.12
CA VAL A 753 13.16 4.39 -30.30
C VAL A 753 12.91 3.54 -31.54
N ALA A 754 13.73 2.53 -31.79
CA ALA A 754 13.62 1.72 -32.99
C ALA A 754 14.26 0.34 -32.84
N TRP A 755 13.73 -0.61 -33.61
CA TRP A 755 14.41 -1.86 -33.94
C TRP A 755 14.72 -1.88 -35.44
N PHE A 756 15.99 -1.98 -35.80
CA PHE A 756 16.43 -2.03 -37.20
C PHE A 756 17.02 -3.40 -37.53
N LYS A 757 16.41 -4.11 -38.49
CA LYS A 757 16.90 -5.45 -38.89
C LYS A 757 18.25 -5.34 -39.61
N LYS A 758 19.23 -6.15 -39.20
CA LYS A 758 20.53 -6.20 -39.89
C LYS A 758 20.36 -6.66 -41.33
N ARG A 759 20.97 -5.92 -42.24
CA ARG A 759 21.04 -6.24 -43.68
C ARG A 759 22.38 -6.87 -44.07
N ASP A 760 23.35 -6.84 -43.16
CA ASP A 760 24.66 -7.44 -43.29
C ASP A 760 25.12 -7.95 -41.90
N PRO A 761 25.62 -9.19 -41.78
CA PRO A 761 25.96 -9.80 -40.49
C PRO A 761 27.39 -9.46 -40.01
N ARG A 762 28.22 -8.79 -40.82
CA ARG A 762 29.59 -8.45 -40.43
C ARG A 762 29.59 -7.56 -39.17
N PRO A 763 30.61 -7.66 -38.30
CA PRO A 763 30.69 -6.84 -37.10
C PRO A 763 30.95 -5.37 -37.44
N ILE A 764 30.54 -4.45 -36.55
CA ILE A 764 30.92 -3.04 -36.65
C ILE A 764 32.36 -2.88 -36.18
N LYS A 765 33.17 -2.15 -36.96
CA LYS A 765 34.59 -1.88 -36.67
C LYS A 765 34.90 -0.41 -36.48
N THR A 766 34.15 0.47 -37.12
CA THR A 766 34.42 1.91 -37.13
C THR A 766 33.11 2.67 -36.96
N LEU A 767 33.14 3.72 -36.13
CA LEU A 767 32.09 4.72 -36.08
C LEU A 767 32.53 5.96 -36.86
N ARG A 768 31.61 6.61 -37.58
CA ARG A 768 31.86 7.92 -38.18
C ARG A 768 30.70 8.85 -37.89
N TYR A 769 31.03 10.05 -37.43
CA TYR A 769 30.08 11.11 -37.12
C TYR A 769 30.28 12.27 -38.07
N GLY A 770 29.20 12.84 -38.60
CA GLY A 770 29.32 13.97 -39.52
C GLY A 770 27.99 14.61 -39.85
N THR A 771 28.08 15.77 -40.52
CA THR A 771 26.95 16.48 -41.08
C THR A 771 27.15 16.72 -42.57
N ASN A 772 26.11 17.13 -43.30
CA ASN A 772 26.31 17.64 -44.65
C ASN A 772 27.05 18.98 -44.60
N LYS A 773 27.71 19.35 -45.71
CA LYS A 773 28.52 20.56 -45.82
C LYS A 773 27.69 21.80 -45.43
N ASN A 774 28.29 22.69 -44.63
CA ASN A 774 27.68 23.94 -44.13
C ASN A 774 26.48 23.77 -43.17
N GLN A 775 26.26 22.58 -42.59
CA GLN A 775 25.19 22.36 -41.60
C GLN A 775 25.74 22.25 -40.17
N LYS A 776 24.98 22.78 -39.21
CA LYS A 776 25.23 22.59 -37.77
C LYS A 776 24.67 21.25 -37.30
N PRO A 777 25.38 20.51 -36.44
CA PRO A 777 24.88 19.23 -35.95
C PRO A 777 23.67 19.38 -35.03
N VAL A 778 22.88 18.32 -34.90
CA VAL A 778 21.85 18.16 -33.84
C VAL A 778 22.49 17.91 -32.49
N LEU A 779 23.59 17.16 -32.47
CA LEU A 779 24.30 16.77 -31.25
C LEU A 779 25.57 17.62 -31.08
N ALA A 780 26.27 17.46 -29.95
CA ALA A 780 27.54 18.13 -29.69
C ALA A 780 28.60 17.83 -30.77
N ASP A 781 29.59 18.72 -30.89
CA ASP A 781 30.72 18.54 -31.81
C ASP A 781 31.61 17.34 -31.44
N VAL A 782 31.55 16.89 -30.18
CA VAL A 782 32.25 15.71 -29.69
C VAL A 782 31.25 14.83 -28.95
N LEU A 783 31.10 13.60 -29.42
CA LEU A 783 30.31 12.57 -28.75
C LEU A 783 31.23 11.70 -27.91
N LYS A 784 30.86 11.45 -26.65
CA LYS A 784 31.56 10.47 -25.83
C LYS A 784 31.04 9.08 -26.19
N VAL A 785 31.92 8.22 -26.69
CA VAL A 785 31.58 6.84 -27.07
C VAL A 785 31.95 5.89 -25.95
N SER A 786 30.99 5.11 -25.45
CA SER A 786 31.20 4.01 -24.50
C SER A 786 30.80 2.69 -25.15
N VAL A 787 31.69 1.68 -25.12
CA VAL A 787 31.44 0.36 -25.73
C VAL A 787 31.41 -0.73 -24.65
N TYR A 788 30.44 -1.62 -24.75
CA TYR A 788 30.19 -2.72 -23.81
C TYR A 788 30.07 -4.03 -24.59
N PRO A 789 30.60 -5.14 -24.04
CA PRO A 789 30.53 -6.45 -24.70
C PRO A 789 29.16 -7.13 -24.57
N SER A 790 28.31 -6.70 -23.63
CA SER A 790 26.95 -7.21 -23.46
C SER A 790 26.01 -6.18 -22.81
N MET A 791 24.69 -6.32 -23.03
CA MET A 791 23.68 -5.51 -22.32
C MET A 791 23.71 -5.75 -20.81
N GLN A 792 23.99 -6.98 -20.38
CA GLN A 792 24.19 -7.30 -18.96
C GLN A 792 25.25 -6.38 -18.32
N LYS A 793 26.33 -6.06 -19.03
CA LYS A 793 27.40 -5.17 -18.53
C LYS A 793 26.99 -3.69 -18.44
N VAL A 794 25.89 -3.30 -19.08
CA VAL A 794 25.29 -1.97 -18.94
C VAL A 794 24.52 -1.88 -17.62
N PHE A 795 23.74 -2.91 -17.28
CA PHE A 795 22.87 -2.95 -16.09
C PHE A 795 23.52 -3.46 -14.81
N THR A 796 24.60 -4.25 -14.89
CA THR A 796 25.38 -4.64 -13.69
C THR A 796 26.26 -3.48 -13.18
N ARG A 797 25.84 -2.24 -13.41
CA ARG A 797 26.49 -1.01 -12.98
C ARG A 797 25.71 -0.34 -11.88
#